data_AF-A0A1Y2XGF2-F1
#
_entry.id   AF-A0A1Y2XGF2-F1
#
_cell.length_a   1.000
_cell.length_b   1.000
_cell.length_c   1.000
_cell.angle_alpha   90.00
_cell.angle_beta   90.00
_cell.angle_gamma   90.00
#
_symmetry.space_group_name_H-M   'P 1'
#
loop_
_entity.id
_entity.type
_entity.pdbx_description
1 polymer ?
#
loop_
_entity_poly.entity_id
_entity_poly.type
_entity_poly.pdbx_seq_one_letter_code
_entity_poly.pdbx_strand_id
1 'polypeptide(L)'
;MFLAKASLLILLRILTAAVHSKADVPLPPKPEPIDIIELPLPPVSDGSEGSCTTEIDPLGTGCILRHGGLIQSGSFLPDGKHVIASVNYTGAPDPESIYTGGQLILIKSDGTTFPSGSPFKCITCGIPQDNAVGRADILDYPQAFRDGKRILSGTSIIDCGKFDLNSDECVPESTYIYPIRWNTAVDGSGEGGVIRELRLHPDNMHIGFNSFTYTSGRLGQNGYVGRLQFNPSPTTGLPLAPRYDLVNVNILVADGTRNKTLVVEGNQMRVDPNAIVVGEFRGFSGSGKEATYIGYPRESSNIDVFAIDLTTGAVRRLTSHPEYCDPIDISADDEWIAIMDTRGTNRQMFMAGMRNIPPITDLVSSTAASSTRNNGERRFFRPYLLDKYGDRGDYYGQLINAAGDGSPGSINDPQWNGRADPRFSFDTTRLVYWEALTVAPACGGNNPLPCPNSTEPGGRTERVMVAHFTSRKPVPLTDVEPLNDTIPWATPYEPGYVPPPMPYVPGGEYVMHGSVAGSAQITIVADAERLIVESVAVKYDNFSDDGLTFLDGSENVTTHNPTPTLNEVDWYSNLVQTGRTNATKVTSPDGFHLSIDVITNIFNANDVHTPITTLVRLKRWCRQLRRLPEDHMRRLVQDAEYANPGRRGISCDFTTPAHPTAPSPHVGGSSSTIHTPGSQATSPRDTSIHHQPAPAGWFSAIDLELLHHFTTSTCFTFSSEPMVRNFWRVNVPRMGFSFEYVLRGVLSLAALHLSRFKPQRRDSLIEQAIVHHNASSSMALPVLNDLTSQNSVPIFFFSMLTTYIAFASPKESDNLLLISNGAMPEWLFLFRGMRSVIELNGEAIHSIMSLTFIFDSGRQLNMFWETTTPPEHEGLKELECTLKTHVKDAQKLDELLHAIDSLKRSFVFFHSTSYTDDQRLRAAFMWLFKVREEFVKLLKIRDSEAYCVLAFFCVLLQRLDYTWWLEGWGVHLIGRIYSALDEGYRLWIRWPIEEIGWVP
;
A
#
# COMPACT_ATOMS: atom_id res chain seq x y z
N MET A 1 -42.47 -46.48 -26.94
CA MET A 1 -41.77 -45.86 -28.10
C MET A 1 -41.52 -44.36 -27.96
N PHE A 2 -42.47 -43.56 -27.46
CA PHE A 2 -42.26 -42.12 -27.24
C PHE A 2 -41.21 -41.79 -26.15
N LEU A 3 -41.19 -42.53 -25.05
CA LEU A 3 -40.18 -42.38 -23.97
C LEU A 3 -38.75 -42.74 -24.42
N ALA A 4 -38.61 -43.70 -25.33
CA ALA A 4 -37.30 -44.07 -25.89
C ALA A 4 -36.77 -43.01 -26.87
N LYS A 5 -37.65 -42.37 -27.66
CA LYS A 5 -37.28 -41.26 -28.54
C LYS A 5 -36.94 -39.99 -27.76
N ALA A 6 -37.66 -39.69 -26.68
CA ALA A 6 -37.34 -38.56 -25.79
C ALA A 6 -36.00 -38.74 -25.08
N SER A 7 -35.73 -39.96 -24.60
CA SER A 7 -34.44 -40.29 -23.95
C SER A 7 -33.27 -40.24 -24.94
N LEU A 8 -33.48 -40.66 -26.20
CA LEU A 8 -32.46 -40.57 -27.25
C LEU A 8 -32.21 -39.11 -27.69
N LEU A 9 -33.23 -38.26 -27.75
CA LEU A 9 -33.08 -36.82 -28.04
C LEU A 9 -32.43 -36.04 -26.89
N ILE A 10 -32.66 -36.45 -25.63
CA ILE A 10 -31.99 -35.90 -24.46
C ILE A 10 -30.52 -36.39 -24.43
N LEU A 11 -30.25 -37.67 -24.72
CA LEU A 11 -28.87 -38.15 -24.86
C LEU A 11 -28.16 -37.49 -26.03
N LEU A 12 -28.83 -37.25 -27.17
CA LEU A 12 -28.23 -36.55 -28.31
C LEU A 12 -27.97 -35.07 -27.99
N ARG A 13 -28.83 -34.41 -27.20
CA ARG A 13 -28.61 -33.04 -26.71
C ARG A 13 -27.52 -32.96 -25.63
N ILE A 14 -27.38 -33.98 -24.79
CA ILE A 14 -26.30 -34.07 -23.80
C ILE A 14 -24.97 -34.41 -24.50
N LEU A 15 -24.98 -35.24 -25.55
CA LEU A 15 -23.82 -35.50 -26.40
C LEU A 15 -23.47 -34.32 -27.31
N THR A 16 -24.42 -33.50 -27.77
CA THR A 16 -24.07 -32.25 -28.48
C THR A 16 -23.68 -31.11 -27.55
N ALA A 17 -24.13 -31.10 -26.28
CA ALA A 17 -23.67 -30.16 -25.26
C ALA A 17 -22.31 -30.55 -24.65
N ALA A 18 -21.94 -31.84 -24.63
CA ALA A 18 -20.65 -32.32 -24.14
C ALA A 18 -19.58 -32.47 -25.24
N VAL A 19 -19.92 -32.22 -26.51
CA VAL A 19 -19.00 -32.25 -27.67
C VAL A 19 -18.82 -30.86 -28.30
N HIS A 20 -19.23 -29.78 -27.62
CA HIS A 20 -18.62 -28.47 -27.83
C HIS A 20 -17.51 -28.28 -26.78
N SER A 21 -16.21 -28.24 -27.05
CA SER A 21 -15.42 -28.52 -28.23
C SER A 21 -13.98 -28.33 -27.73
N LYS A 22 -13.19 -29.40 -27.62
CA LYS A 22 -11.72 -29.29 -27.67
C LYS A 22 -11.25 -29.05 -29.13
N ALA A 23 -12.19 -28.67 -30.01
CA ALA A 23 -12.13 -28.81 -31.47
C ALA A 23 -12.28 -27.49 -32.26
N ASP A 24 -12.39 -26.31 -31.62
CA ASP A 24 -12.46 -25.02 -32.33
C ASP A 24 -11.72 -23.90 -31.58
N VAL A 25 -10.59 -24.22 -30.96
CA VAL A 25 -9.67 -23.16 -30.53
C VAL A 25 -8.80 -22.82 -31.74
N PRO A 26 -8.99 -21.64 -32.37
CA PRO A 26 -8.29 -21.32 -33.60
C PRO A 26 -6.79 -21.19 -33.36
N LEU A 27 -6.02 -21.43 -34.43
CA LEU A 27 -4.58 -21.21 -34.41
C LEU A 27 -4.25 -19.77 -33.96
N PRO A 28 -3.09 -19.57 -33.31
CA PRO A 28 -2.62 -18.23 -32.96
C PRO A 28 -2.62 -17.28 -34.16
N PRO A 29 -2.98 -16.00 -33.97
CA PRO A 29 -2.86 -15.01 -35.03
C PRO A 29 -1.39 -14.83 -35.43
N LYS A 30 -1.17 -14.32 -36.65
CA LYS A 30 0.17 -13.86 -37.02
C LYS A 30 0.52 -12.60 -36.19
N PRO A 31 1.80 -12.40 -35.85
CA PRO A 31 2.22 -11.15 -35.20
C PRO A 31 1.81 -9.92 -36.01
N GLU A 32 1.29 -8.91 -35.32
CA GLU A 32 0.94 -7.60 -35.87
C GLU A 32 2.21 -6.76 -36.08
N PRO A 33 2.33 -6.03 -37.20
CA PRO A 33 3.33 -4.97 -37.35
C PRO A 33 2.99 -3.77 -36.46
N ILE A 34 3.90 -3.39 -35.56
CA ILE A 34 3.71 -2.36 -34.54
C ILE A 34 4.77 -1.27 -34.70
N ASP A 35 4.32 -0.02 -34.86
CA ASP A 35 5.16 1.17 -34.72
C ASP A 35 4.88 1.83 -33.37
N ILE A 36 5.91 2.29 -32.66
CA ILE A 36 5.77 2.91 -31.35
C ILE A 36 6.31 4.33 -31.39
N ILE A 37 5.53 5.26 -30.84
CA ILE A 37 5.94 6.64 -30.60
C ILE A 37 5.85 6.96 -29.11
N GLU A 38 6.68 7.89 -28.67
CA GLU A 38 6.57 8.49 -27.35
C GLU A 38 5.76 9.79 -27.45
N LEU A 39 4.88 10.03 -26.48
CA LEU A 39 4.10 11.26 -26.41
C LEU A 39 4.82 12.34 -25.59
N PRO A 40 4.73 13.62 -26.01
CA PRO A 40 5.31 14.72 -25.27
C PRO A 40 4.58 14.95 -23.94
N LEU A 41 5.35 15.22 -22.89
CA LEU A 41 4.86 15.61 -21.57
C LEU A 41 5.30 17.05 -21.23
N PRO A 42 4.67 17.70 -20.24
CA PRO A 42 5.14 18.97 -19.73
C PRO A 42 6.64 18.97 -19.38
N PRO A 43 7.32 20.13 -19.53
CA PRO A 43 8.73 20.25 -19.17
C PRO A 43 8.96 19.95 -17.68
N VAL A 44 10.20 19.60 -17.35
CA VAL A 44 10.56 19.19 -15.98
C VAL A 44 11.22 20.35 -15.25
N SER A 45 10.84 20.56 -13.99
CA SER A 45 11.60 21.39 -13.05
C SER A 45 12.07 20.59 -11.82
N ASP A 46 12.97 21.16 -11.03
CA ASP A 46 13.50 20.54 -9.81
C ASP A 46 12.52 20.62 -8.61
N GLY A 47 11.37 21.27 -8.80
CA GLY A 47 10.29 21.37 -7.84
C GLY A 47 10.48 22.45 -6.77
N SER A 48 11.57 23.23 -6.80
CA SER A 48 11.66 24.42 -5.93
C SER A 48 10.75 25.53 -6.45
N GLU A 49 10.27 26.40 -5.56
CA GLU A 49 9.47 27.56 -5.94
C GLU A 49 10.22 28.43 -6.97
N GLY A 50 9.54 28.82 -8.05
CA GLY A 50 10.14 29.58 -9.16
C GLY A 50 11.09 28.80 -10.07
N SER A 51 11.24 27.47 -9.88
CA SER A 51 12.13 26.64 -10.72
C SER A 51 11.67 26.47 -12.16
N CYS A 52 10.37 26.60 -12.43
CA CYS A 52 9.83 26.58 -13.78
C CYS A 52 10.02 27.96 -14.42
N THR A 53 11.14 28.20 -15.10
CA THR A 53 11.44 29.51 -15.70
C THR A 53 11.00 29.58 -17.17
N THR A 54 10.95 30.79 -17.75
CA THR A 54 10.59 30.99 -19.17
C THR A 54 11.58 30.32 -20.13
N GLU A 55 12.82 30.05 -19.70
CA GLU A 55 13.78 29.25 -20.47
C GLU A 55 13.39 27.76 -20.53
N ILE A 56 12.76 27.24 -19.47
CA ILE A 56 12.34 25.83 -19.37
C ILE A 56 10.95 25.64 -20.01
N ASP A 57 10.02 26.55 -19.72
CA ASP A 57 8.65 26.54 -20.22
C ASP A 57 8.33 27.87 -20.92
N PRO A 58 8.83 28.07 -22.16
CA PRO A 58 8.63 29.32 -22.89
C PRO A 58 7.17 29.59 -23.26
N LEU A 59 6.31 28.56 -23.20
CA LEU A 59 4.88 28.66 -23.51
C LEU A 59 4.02 28.95 -22.26
N GLY A 60 4.60 28.92 -21.06
CA GLY A 60 3.86 29.13 -19.82
C GLY A 60 2.78 28.07 -19.58
N THR A 61 3.04 26.82 -19.98
CA THR A 61 2.11 25.67 -19.90
C THR A 61 2.32 24.78 -18.66
N GLY A 62 3.23 25.19 -17.78
CA GLY A 62 3.54 24.56 -16.51
C GLY A 62 4.63 23.48 -16.60
N CYS A 63 5.39 23.33 -15.52
CA CYS A 63 6.37 22.25 -15.35
C CYS A 63 5.88 21.17 -14.40
N ILE A 64 6.38 19.96 -14.58
CA ILE A 64 6.15 18.80 -13.70
C ILE A 64 7.44 18.39 -12.98
N LEU A 65 7.32 17.58 -11.94
CA LEU A 65 8.47 17.00 -11.25
C LEU A 65 9.24 16.03 -12.17
N ARG A 66 10.54 15.88 -11.91
CA ARG A 66 11.36 14.87 -12.60
C ARG A 66 10.87 13.45 -12.34
N HIS A 67 10.47 13.17 -11.12
CA HIS A 67 9.94 11.89 -10.68
C HIS A 67 8.57 12.10 -10.03
N GLY A 68 7.59 11.30 -10.43
CA GLY A 68 6.19 11.50 -10.03
C GLY A 68 5.55 12.72 -10.70
N GLY A 69 6.12 13.20 -11.81
CA GLY A 69 5.54 14.27 -12.62
C GLY A 69 4.40 13.77 -13.48
N LEU A 70 4.53 12.57 -14.06
CA LEU A 70 3.41 11.80 -14.62
C LEU A 70 2.89 10.86 -13.53
N ILE A 71 1.64 11.04 -13.13
CA ILE A 71 0.97 10.15 -12.17
C ILE A 71 0.50 8.89 -12.88
N GLN A 72 -0.19 9.03 -14.03
CA GLN A 72 -0.71 7.91 -14.81
C GLN A 72 -1.14 8.35 -16.22
N SER A 73 -0.95 7.51 -17.25
CA SER A 73 -1.62 7.68 -18.55
C SER A 73 -3.02 7.09 -18.55
N GLY A 74 -3.96 7.74 -19.23
CA GLY A 74 -5.34 7.31 -19.38
C GLY A 74 -5.67 6.79 -20.78
N SER A 75 -6.97 6.79 -21.10
CA SER A 75 -7.45 6.38 -22.43
C SER A 75 -7.30 7.47 -23.49
N PHE A 76 -7.56 7.08 -24.74
CA PHE A 76 -7.84 8.04 -25.81
C PHE A 76 -9.20 8.72 -25.58
N LEU A 77 -9.35 9.94 -26.11
CA LEU A 77 -10.67 10.50 -26.40
C LEU A 77 -11.32 9.78 -27.61
N PRO A 78 -12.65 9.89 -27.81
CA PRO A 78 -13.36 9.25 -28.92
C PRO A 78 -12.84 9.59 -30.32
N ASP A 79 -12.13 10.71 -30.48
CA ASP A 79 -11.52 11.09 -31.75
C ASP A 79 -10.24 10.31 -32.11
N GLY A 80 -9.71 9.51 -31.19
CA GLY A 80 -8.50 8.70 -31.37
C GLY A 80 -7.20 9.51 -31.49
N LYS A 81 -7.24 10.84 -31.28
CA LYS A 81 -6.11 11.75 -31.47
C LYS A 81 -5.56 12.32 -30.17
N HIS A 82 -6.36 12.34 -29.11
CA HIS A 82 -5.94 12.85 -27.80
C HIS A 82 -5.86 11.74 -26.78
N VAL A 83 -4.80 11.73 -25.98
CA VAL A 83 -4.60 10.84 -24.84
C VAL A 83 -4.74 11.65 -23.56
N ILE A 84 -5.49 11.13 -22.59
CA ILE A 84 -5.60 11.75 -21.27
C ILE A 84 -4.39 11.34 -20.42
N ALA A 85 -3.84 12.24 -19.64
CA ALA A 85 -2.84 11.90 -18.63
C ALA A 85 -3.06 12.69 -17.33
N SER A 86 -2.77 12.05 -16.21
CA SER A 86 -2.73 12.67 -14.90
C SER A 86 -1.30 13.06 -14.57
N VAL A 87 -1.08 14.32 -14.23
CA VAL A 87 0.24 14.90 -13.99
C VAL A 87 0.25 15.69 -12.69
N ASN A 88 1.43 15.90 -12.12
CA ASN A 88 1.63 16.71 -10.93
C ASN A 88 2.49 17.95 -11.28
N TYR A 89 1.82 19.09 -11.42
CA TYR A 89 2.47 20.36 -11.75
C TYR A 89 3.18 20.97 -10.54
N THR A 90 4.38 21.54 -10.78
CA THR A 90 5.19 22.27 -9.79
C THR A 90 5.00 23.79 -9.86
N GLY A 91 4.37 24.29 -10.91
CA GLY A 91 4.22 25.72 -11.18
C GLY A 91 4.37 26.02 -12.67
N ALA A 92 4.35 27.31 -13.02
CA ALA A 92 4.79 27.83 -14.31
C ALA A 92 5.65 29.10 -14.10
N PRO A 93 6.23 29.70 -15.16
CA PRO A 93 7.06 30.91 -15.02
C PRO A 93 6.33 32.11 -14.43
N ASP A 94 5.01 32.17 -14.60
CA ASP A 94 4.16 33.15 -13.93
C ASP A 94 3.87 32.69 -12.48
N PRO A 95 4.22 33.48 -11.45
CA PRO A 95 3.88 33.16 -10.06
C PRO A 95 2.37 33.06 -9.78
N GLU A 96 1.53 33.70 -10.60
CA GLU A 96 0.06 33.64 -10.49
C GLU A 96 -0.55 32.51 -11.36
N SER A 97 0.29 31.58 -11.82
CA SER A 97 -0.10 30.47 -12.68
C SER A 97 -1.11 29.51 -12.06
N ILE A 98 -2.00 29.02 -12.92
CA ILE A 98 -3.01 27.98 -12.61
C ILE A 98 -2.45 26.54 -12.60
N TYR A 99 -1.17 26.35 -12.97
CA TYR A 99 -0.55 25.04 -13.12
C TYR A 99 0.10 24.58 -11.81
N THR A 100 -0.66 23.94 -10.94
CA THR A 100 -0.18 23.42 -9.65
C THR A 100 -0.89 22.14 -9.24
N GLY A 101 -0.16 21.24 -8.58
CA GLY A 101 -0.70 20.00 -8.02
C GLY A 101 -1.13 18.96 -9.06
N GLY A 102 -1.91 17.97 -8.61
CA GLY A 102 -2.44 16.91 -9.45
C GLY A 102 -3.52 17.40 -10.42
N GLN A 103 -3.28 17.30 -11.73
CA GLN A 103 -4.15 17.80 -12.79
C GLN A 103 -4.28 16.80 -13.95
N LEU A 104 -5.33 16.91 -14.75
CA LEU A 104 -5.50 16.20 -16.01
C LEU A 104 -5.11 17.07 -17.20
N ILE A 105 -4.37 16.46 -18.12
CA ILE A 105 -4.01 17.03 -19.41
C ILE A 105 -4.50 16.15 -20.55
N LEU A 106 -4.75 16.76 -21.70
CA LEU A 106 -4.85 16.08 -22.99
C LEU A 106 -3.54 16.25 -23.74
N ILE A 107 -3.05 15.15 -24.32
CA ILE A 107 -1.83 15.10 -25.12
C ILE A 107 -2.20 14.73 -26.55
N LYS A 108 -1.70 15.47 -27.54
CA LYS A 108 -1.83 15.14 -28.96
C LYS A 108 -0.97 13.92 -29.30
N SER A 109 -1.59 12.91 -29.90
CA SER A 109 -0.93 11.67 -30.35
C SER A 109 -0.69 11.60 -31.86
N ASP A 110 -1.00 12.66 -32.58
CA ASP A 110 -0.83 12.78 -34.04
C ASP A 110 0.32 13.71 -34.44
N GLY A 111 1.11 14.17 -33.47
CA GLY A 111 2.24 15.08 -33.68
C GLY A 111 1.85 16.54 -33.94
N THR A 112 0.57 16.90 -33.81
CA THR A 112 0.11 18.29 -33.90
C THR A 112 0.14 18.99 -32.54
N THR A 113 -0.15 20.30 -32.53
CA THR A 113 -0.21 21.13 -31.32
C THR A 113 -1.59 21.75 -31.14
N PHE A 114 -1.92 22.12 -29.92
CA PHE A 114 -3.06 22.99 -29.61
C PHE A 114 -2.77 24.43 -30.07
N PRO A 115 -3.78 25.33 -30.11
CA PRO A 115 -3.58 26.73 -30.50
C PRO A 115 -2.56 27.49 -29.64
N SER A 116 -2.30 27.03 -28.41
CA SER A 116 -1.21 27.53 -27.56
C SER A 116 0.20 27.25 -28.09
N GLY A 117 0.33 26.41 -29.12
CA GLY A 117 1.60 25.89 -29.62
C GLY A 117 2.13 24.70 -28.83
N SER A 118 1.51 24.34 -27.70
CA SER A 118 1.89 23.17 -26.92
C SER A 118 1.26 21.89 -27.48
N PRO A 119 1.93 20.73 -27.42
CA PRO A 119 1.33 19.45 -27.79
C PRO A 119 0.38 18.91 -26.70
N PHE A 120 0.25 19.59 -25.56
CA PHE A 120 -0.69 19.25 -24.50
C PHE A 120 -1.50 20.47 -24.03
N LYS A 121 -2.66 20.21 -23.44
CA LYS A 121 -3.56 21.21 -22.84
C LYS A 121 -4.03 20.69 -21.48
N CYS A 122 -4.00 21.54 -20.45
CA CYS A 122 -4.59 21.18 -19.15
C CYS A 122 -6.11 21.38 -19.16
N ILE A 123 -6.84 20.40 -18.63
CA ILE A 123 -8.32 20.41 -18.57
C ILE A 123 -8.82 20.79 -17.18
N THR A 124 -8.04 20.50 -16.14
CA THR A 124 -8.47 20.74 -14.75
C THR A 124 -7.76 21.92 -14.07
N CYS A 125 -6.85 22.58 -14.77
CA CYS A 125 -6.14 23.75 -14.27
C CYS A 125 -7.06 24.98 -14.29
N GLY A 126 -7.01 25.78 -13.22
CA GLY A 126 -7.75 27.05 -13.14
C GLY A 126 -9.27 26.89 -13.00
N ILE A 127 -9.79 25.68 -12.78
CA ILE A 127 -11.22 25.47 -12.56
C ILE A 127 -11.66 26.23 -11.30
N PRO A 128 -12.74 27.03 -11.35
CA PRO A 128 -13.28 27.72 -10.18
C PRO A 128 -13.58 26.74 -9.03
N GLN A 129 -13.31 27.15 -7.79
CA GLN A 129 -13.50 26.29 -6.63
C GLN A 129 -14.94 25.78 -6.49
N ASP A 130 -15.93 26.61 -6.82
CA ASP A 130 -17.36 26.25 -6.82
C ASP A 130 -17.71 25.16 -7.85
N ASN A 131 -16.93 25.03 -8.92
CA ASN A 131 -17.09 23.98 -9.93
C ASN A 131 -16.41 22.67 -9.55
N ALA A 132 -15.63 22.62 -8.46
CA ALA A 132 -14.80 21.47 -8.08
C ALA A 132 -14.99 21.05 -6.61
N VAL A 133 -16.15 21.36 -6.02
CA VAL A 133 -16.45 21.00 -4.62
C VAL A 133 -16.47 19.48 -4.47
N GLY A 134 -15.63 18.96 -3.57
CA GLY A 134 -15.50 17.51 -3.34
C GLY A 134 -14.60 16.78 -4.35
N ARG A 135 -13.86 17.52 -5.21
CA ARG A 135 -12.81 16.95 -6.07
C ARG A 135 -11.90 15.98 -5.31
N ALA A 136 -11.62 14.83 -5.94
CA ALA A 136 -10.66 13.86 -5.41
C ALA A 136 -9.23 14.42 -5.38
N ASP A 137 -8.48 14.11 -4.33
CA ASP A 137 -7.07 14.50 -4.19
C ASP A 137 -6.18 13.87 -5.28
N ILE A 138 -6.50 12.63 -5.67
CA ILE A 138 -5.78 11.87 -6.68
C ILE A 138 -6.71 11.63 -7.86
N LEU A 139 -6.29 12.11 -9.05
CA LEU A 139 -6.98 11.91 -10.31
C LEU A 139 -6.32 10.76 -11.08
N ASP A 140 -6.37 9.55 -10.54
CA ASP A 140 -5.82 8.33 -11.16
C ASP A 140 -6.81 7.67 -12.14
N TYR A 141 -6.38 6.62 -12.83
CA TYR A 141 -7.15 5.85 -13.82
C TYR A 141 -8.01 6.67 -14.83
N PRO A 142 -7.46 7.72 -15.48
CA PRO A 142 -8.26 8.58 -16.35
C PRO A 142 -8.85 7.83 -17.56
N GLN A 143 -10.16 7.93 -17.76
CA GLN A 143 -10.93 7.23 -18.79
C GLN A 143 -11.93 8.19 -19.44
N ALA A 144 -11.90 8.29 -20.76
CA ALA A 144 -12.84 9.10 -21.53
C ALA A 144 -14.20 8.41 -21.62
N PHE A 145 -15.26 9.18 -21.41
CA PHE A 145 -16.59 8.76 -21.84
C PHE A 145 -16.67 8.78 -23.38
N ARG A 146 -17.52 7.91 -23.95
CA ARG A 146 -17.73 7.84 -25.40
C ARG A 146 -18.39 9.09 -25.99
N ASP A 147 -18.97 9.93 -25.13
CA ASP A 147 -19.54 11.23 -25.53
C ASP A 147 -18.49 12.29 -25.87
N GLY A 148 -17.22 12.11 -25.46
CA GLY A 148 -16.13 13.05 -25.72
C GLY A 148 -16.14 14.31 -24.84
N LYS A 149 -17.05 14.38 -23.86
CA LYS A 149 -17.27 15.56 -23.00
C LYS A 149 -16.88 15.33 -21.56
N ARG A 150 -16.84 14.06 -21.14
CA ARG A 150 -16.56 13.66 -19.76
C ARG A 150 -15.33 12.77 -19.63
N ILE A 151 -14.67 12.88 -18.48
CA ILE A 151 -13.56 12.00 -18.06
C ILE A 151 -13.88 11.45 -16.67
N LEU A 152 -13.82 10.13 -16.51
CA LEU A 152 -13.74 9.48 -15.20
C LEU A 152 -12.28 9.50 -14.75
N SER A 153 -11.97 10.03 -13.56
CA SER A 153 -10.62 9.96 -12.98
C SER A 153 -10.67 10.06 -11.46
N GLY A 154 -9.99 9.15 -10.77
CA GLY A 154 -10.17 8.92 -9.34
C GLY A 154 -11.63 8.67 -9.01
N THR A 155 -12.10 9.26 -7.92
CA THR A 155 -13.51 9.30 -7.54
C THR A 155 -14.20 10.56 -8.05
N SER A 156 -13.84 11.03 -9.25
CA SER A 156 -14.39 12.24 -9.86
C SER A 156 -14.75 12.06 -11.33
N ILE A 157 -15.76 12.81 -11.78
CA ILE A 157 -16.14 12.97 -13.18
C ILE A 157 -15.88 14.42 -13.56
N ILE A 158 -14.97 14.63 -14.50
CA ILE A 158 -14.68 15.91 -15.11
C ILE A 158 -15.62 16.08 -16.29
N ASP A 159 -16.39 17.16 -16.32
CA ASP A 159 -17.45 17.39 -17.31
C ASP A 159 -17.31 18.79 -17.92
N CYS A 160 -17.15 18.86 -19.24
CA CYS A 160 -17.08 20.13 -19.98
C CYS A 160 -18.44 20.60 -20.52
N GLY A 161 -19.52 20.09 -19.94
CA GLY A 161 -20.89 20.43 -20.23
C GLY A 161 -21.27 20.11 -21.67
N LYS A 162 -21.50 21.15 -22.48
CA LYS A 162 -21.93 20.98 -23.88
C LYS A 162 -20.76 20.84 -24.85
N PHE A 163 -19.54 21.18 -24.44
CA PHE A 163 -18.36 21.22 -25.29
C PHE A 163 -17.58 19.91 -25.27
N ASP A 164 -16.91 19.60 -26.37
CA ASP A 164 -16.00 18.47 -26.42
C ASP A 164 -14.70 18.83 -25.68
N LEU A 165 -14.10 17.88 -24.97
CA LEU A 165 -12.92 18.11 -24.13
C LEU A 165 -11.72 18.64 -24.93
N ASN A 166 -11.62 18.27 -26.22
CA ASN A 166 -10.56 18.68 -27.12
C ASN A 166 -10.80 20.04 -27.79
N SER A 167 -11.96 20.66 -27.59
CA SER A 167 -12.32 21.94 -28.21
C SER A 167 -11.78 23.13 -27.40
N ASP A 168 -11.62 24.28 -28.06
CA ASP A 168 -11.11 25.50 -27.43
C ASP A 168 -12.17 26.15 -26.51
N GLU A 169 -13.43 25.83 -26.71
CA GLU A 169 -14.57 26.25 -25.90
C GLU A 169 -14.67 25.49 -24.56
N CYS A 170 -13.95 24.36 -24.44
CA CYS A 170 -13.76 23.69 -23.16
C CYS A 170 -12.71 24.46 -22.34
N VAL A 171 -13.21 25.34 -21.46
CA VAL A 171 -12.44 26.27 -20.63
C VAL A 171 -12.74 26.05 -19.14
N PRO A 172 -11.88 26.52 -18.22
CA PRO A 172 -12.06 26.24 -16.79
C PRO A 172 -13.42 26.67 -16.23
N GLU A 173 -13.99 27.78 -16.70
CA GLU A 173 -15.28 28.30 -16.25
C GLU A 173 -16.47 27.44 -16.71
N SER A 174 -16.31 26.69 -17.80
CA SER A 174 -17.33 25.76 -18.33
C SER A 174 -17.06 24.30 -17.93
N THR A 175 -16.01 24.04 -17.16
CA THR A 175 -15.63 22.70 -16.70
C THR A 175 -15.98 22.50 -15.23
N TYR A 176 -16.57 21.35 -14.94
CA TYR A 176 -16.97 20.93 -13.60
C TYR A 176 -16.27 19.64 -13.20
N ILE A 177 -15.98 19.48 -11.91
CA ILE A 177 -15.48 18.23 -11.31
C ILE A 177 -16.51 17.78 -10.29
N TYR A 178 -17.23 16.72 -10.63
CA TYR A 178 -18.25 16.13 -9.78
C TYR A 178 -17.72 14.90 -9.05
N PRO A 179 -17.78 14.84 -7.71
CA PRO A 179 -17.39 13.63 -6.98
C PRO A 179 -18.34 12.46 -7.26
N ILE A 180 -17.83 11.24 -7.09
CA ILE A 180 -18.60 10.01 -7.11
C ILE A 180 -18.77 9.52 -5.68
N ARG A 181 -20.01 9.25 -5.28
CA ARG A 181 -20.35 8.78 -3.94
C ARG A 181 -21.03 7.42 -3.99
N TRP A 182 -20.53 6.47 -3.20
CA TRP A 182 -21.21 5.20 -2.94
C TRP A 182 -21.88 5.26 -1.58
N ASN A 183 -23.20 5.06 -1.53
CA ASN A 183 -23.91 5.12 -0.25
C ASN A 183 -23.71 3.86 0.59
N THR A 184 -23.20 4.00 1.82
CA THR A 184 -22.98 2.88 2.74
C THR A 184 -23.84 2.93 4.00
N ALA A 185 -24.31 4.12 4.41
CA ALA A 185 -25.20 4.26 5.55
C ALA A 185 -26.67 4.06 5.15
N VAL A 186 -27.43 3.33 5.98
CA VAL A 186 -28.86 3.04 5.76
C VAL A 186 -29.69 4.33 5.61
N ASP A 187 -29.35 5.36 6.38
CA ASP A 187 -30.02 6.67 6.37
C ASP A 187 -29.46 7.63 5.30
N GLY A 188 -28.46 7.20 4.53
CA GLY A 188 -27.82 8.02 3.51
C GLY A 188 -26.81 9.03 4.04
N SER A 189 -26.52 9.05 5.35
CA SER A 189 -25.59 10.00 5.97
C SER A 189 -24.11 9.65 5.73
N GLY A 190 -23.21 10.54 6.15
CA GLY A 190 -21.75 10.33 6.08
C GLY A 190 -21.13 10.47 4.68
N GLU A 191 -19.81 10.29 4.61
CA GLU A 191 -18.96 10.46 3.41
C GLU A 191 -19.21 9.40 2.32
N GLY A 192 -19.88 8.30 2.67
CA GLY A 192 -20.05 7.15 1.77
C GLY A 192 -18.91 6.14 1.88
N GLY A 193 -18.92 5.15 0.98
CA GLY A 193 -17.95 4.06 0.96
C GLY A 193 -16.63 4.45 0.27
N VAL A 194 -15.56 3.74 0.64
CA VAL A 194 -14.25 3.89 0.01
C VAL A 194 -14.24 3.13 -1.32
N ILE A 195 -14.01 3.86 -2.40
CA ILE A 195 -14.01 3.37 -3.79
C ILE A 195 -12.56 3.44 -4.31
N ARG A 196 -12.09 2.39 -4.97
CA ARG A 196 -10.78 2.39 -5.65
C ARG A 196 -10.84 1.74 -7.02
N GLU A 197 -9.91 2.17 -7.88
CA GLU A 197 -9.64 1.57 -9.20
C GLU A 197 -10.88 1.50 -10.10
N LEU A 198 -11.56 2.63 -10.29
CA LEU A 198 -12.80 2.67 -11.05
C LEU A 198 -12.55 2.34 -12.53
N ARG A 199 -13.53 1.70 -13.17
CA ARG A 199 -13.52 1.32 -14.57
C ARG A 199 -14.82 1.75 -15.21
N LEU A 200 -14.74 2.52 -16.29
CA LEU A 200 -15.91 3.00 -16.99
C LEU A 200 -16.49 1.89 -17.87
N HIS A 201 -17.79 1.62 -17.74
CA HIS A 201 -18.49 0.74 -18.65
C HIS A 201 -18.75 1.47 -19.99
N PRO A 202 -18.65 0.79 -21.15
CA PRO A 202 -18.79 1.43 -22.46
C PRO A 202 -20.14 2.09 -22.75
N ASP A 203 -21.17 1.85 -21.92
CA ASP A 203 -22.49 2.49 -22.05
C ASP A 203 -22.56 3.91 -21.47
N ASN A 204 -21.46 4.43 -20.88
CA ASN A 204 -21.39 5.73 -20.21
C ASN A 204 -22.29 5.88 -18.97
N MET A 205 -22.92 4.81 -18.49
CA MET A 205 -23.90 4.84 -17.40
C MET A 205 -23.46 4.03 -16.20
N HIS A 206 -22.64 2.99 -16.40
CA HIS A 206 -22.17 2.13 -15.31
C HIS A 206 -20.67 2.27 -15.07
N ILE A 207 -20.26 1.97 -13.84
CA ILE A 207 -18.86 1.82 -13.49
C ILE A 207 -18.64 0.54 -12.69
N GLY A 208 -17.48 -0.08 -12.90
CA GLY A 208 -16.94 -1.10 -12.02
C GLY A 208 -15.96 -0.47 -11.04
N PHE A 209 -15.90 -0.97 -9.80
CA PHE A 209 -14.95 -0.48 -8.80
C PHE A 209 -14.60 -1.57 -7.78
N ASN A 210 -13.52 -1.36 -7.03
CA ASN A 210 -13.12 -2.23 -5.94
C ASN A 210 -13.28 -1.53 -4.59
N SER A 211 -13.48 -2.31 -3.53
CA SER A 211 -13.37 -1.86 -2.15
C SER A 211 -12.70 -2.92 -1.28
N PHE A 212 -11.83 -2.49 -0.38
CA PHE A 212 -11.17 -3.41 0.55
C PHE A 212 -12.15 -3.94 1.59
N THR A 213 -11.96 -5.19 1.95
CA THR A 213 -12.66 -5.84 3.06
C THR A 213 -11.64 -6.34 4.06
N TYR A 214 -11.94 -6.20 5.35
CA TYR A 214 -11.10 -6.75 6.41
C TYR A 214 -11.89 -7.83 7.13
N THR A 215 -11.38 -9.06 7.09
CA THR A 215 -12.04 -10.21 7.74
C THR A 215 -10.99 -11.00 8.48
N SER A 216 -11.21 -11.18 9.79
CA SER A 216 -10.33 -11.97 10.67
C SER A 216 -8.84 -11.60 10.55
N GLY A 217 -8.52 -10.30 10.52
CA GLY A 217 -7.14 -9.81 10.43
C GLY A 217 -6.49 -9.91 9.05
N ARG A 218 -7.20 -10.39 8.02
CA ARG A 218 -6.71 -10.47 6.64
C ARG A 218 -7.30 -9.36 5.77
N LEU A 219 -6.46 -8.83 4.89
CA LEU A 219 -6.86 -7.93 3.81
C LEU A 219 -7.49 -8.76 2.69
N GLY A 220 -8.72 -8.41 2.32
CA GLY A 220 -9.41 -8.89 1.14
C GLY A 220 -9.97 -7.72 0.34
N GLN A 221 -10.67 -8.02 -0.75
CA GLN A 221 -11.40 -7.01 -1.51
C GLN A 221 -12.55 -7.66 -2.26
N ASN A 222 -13.53 -6.84 -2.63
CA ASN A 222 -14.61 -7.22 -3.53
C ASN A 222 -14.68 -6.26 -4.72
N GLY A 223 -15.05 -6.81 -5.88
CA GLY A 223 -15.47 -6.05 -7.04
C GLY A 223 -16.96 -5.71 -7.00
N TYR A 224 -17.30 -4.52 -7.49
CA TYR A 224 -18.65 -3.97 -7.54
C TYR A 224 -18.94 -3.40 -8.93
N VAL A 225 -20.22 -3.39 -9.32
CA VAL A 225 -20.71 -2.65 -10.48
C VAL A 225 -21.90 -1.81 -10.03
N GLY A 226 -21.89 -0.52 -10.35
CA GLY A 226 -22.97 0.40 -10.00
C GLY A 226 -23.30 1.35 -11.14
N ARG A 227 -24.51 1.90 -11.11
CA ARG A 227 -24.98 2.90 -12.07
C ARG A 227 -24.68 4.31 -11.55
N LEU A 228 -24.15 5.15 -12.43
CA LEU A 228 -23.97 6.58 -12.18
C LEU A 228 -25.33 7.29 -12.27
N GLN A 229 -25.72 7.97 -11.20
CA GLN A 229 -26.87 8.87 -11.20
C GLN A 229 -26.43 10.27 -10.77
N PHE A 230 -26.56 11.24 -11.67
CA PHE A 230 -26.24 12.63 -11.34
C PHE A 230 -27.28 13.21 -10.39
N ASN A 231 -26.81 13.75 -9.27
CA ASN A 231 -27.59 14.43 -8.27
C ASN A 231 -27.13 15.89 -8.18
N PRO A 232 -27.89 16.83 -8.79
CA PRO A 232 -27.49 18.23 -8.83
C PRO A 232 -27.65 18.97 -7.49
N SER A 233 -28.36 18.40 -6.52
CA SER A 233 -28.64 19.05 -5.25
C SER A 233 -28.91 18.01 -4.16
N PRO A 234 -27.87 17.29 -3.68
CA PRO A 234 -28.06 16.29 -2.65
C PRO A 234 -28.47 16.94 -1.32
N THR A 235 -29.46 16.34 -0.65
CA THR A 235 -29.94 16.78 0.67
C THR A 235 -29.35 15.98 1.83
N THR A 236 -28.71 14.84 1.54
CA THR A 236 -28.07 13.94 2.52
C THR A 236 -26.76 13.38 1.96
N GLY A 237 -25.88 12.90 2.85
CA GLY A 237 -24.56 12.36 2.52
C GLY A 237 -23.56 13.44 2.12
N LEU A 238 -22.31 13.31 2.54
CA LEU A 238 -21.24 14.24 2.18
C LEU A 238 -20.53 13.76 0.90
N PRO A 239 -20.05 14.67 0.03
CA PRO A 239 -20.20 16.14 0.11
C PRO A 239 -21.59 16.61 -0.37
N LEU A 240 -22.19 17.62 0.30
CA LEU A 240 -23.48 18.22 -0.10
C LEU A 240 -23.31 19.21 -1.27
N ALA A 241 -22.81 18.71 -2.39
CA ALA A 241 -22.57 19.44 -3.63
C ALA A 241 -23.02 18.59 -4.83
N PRO A 242 -23.25 19.18 -6.02
CA PRO A 242 -23.55 18.42 -7.23
C PRO A 242 -22.56 17.26 -7.40
N ARG A 243 -23.07 16.03 -7.54
CA ARG A 243 -22.25 14.81 -7.53
C ARG A 243 -22.92 13.68 -8.28
N TYR A 244 -22.19 12.60 -8.52
CA TYR A 244 -22.76 11.33 -8.99
C TYR A 244 -22.93 10.37 -7.82
N ASP A 245 -24.15 9.94 -7.54
CA ASP A 245 -24.43 8.86 -6.61
C ASP A 245 -24.39 7.52 -7.36
N LEU A 246 -23.75 6.50 -6.77
CA LEU A 246 -23.81 5.13 -7.26
C LEU A 246 -25.06 4.45 -6.74
N VAL A 247 -25.96 4.13 -7.67
CA VAL A 247 -27.23 3.45 -7.42
C VAL A 247 -27.21 2.06 -8.06
N ASN A 248 -28.13 1.19 -7.63
CA ASN A 248 -28.24 -0.19 -8.15
C ASN A 248 -26.90 -0.94 -8.11
N VAL A 249 -26.21 -0.85 -6.99
CA VAL A 249 -24.88 -1.45 -6.84
C VAL A 249 -25.04 -2.97 -6.71
N ASN A 250 -24.22 -3.71 -7.46
CA ASN A 250 -24.11 -5.16 -7.44
C ASN A 250 -22.72 -5.51 -6.92
N ILE A 251 -22.65 -6.35 -5.89
CA ILE A 251 -21.40 -6.97 -5.43
C ILE A 251 -21.18 -8.19 -6.31
N LEU A 252 -20.01 -8.30 -6.95
CA LEU A 252 -19.68 -9.39 -7.88
C LEU A 252 -19.33 -10.71 -7.16
N VAL A 253 -20.15 -11.06 -6.17
CA VAL A 253 -20.10 -12.29 -5.40
C VAL A 253 -21.32 -13.12 -5.80
N ALA A 254 -21.08 -14.32 -6.32
CA ALA A 254 -22.14 -15.25 -6.65
C ALA A 254 -22.74 -15.91 -5.39
N ASP A 255 -24.00 -16.31 -5.48
CA ASP A 255 -24.70 -17.02 -4.42
C ASP A 255 -24.39 -18.53 -4.38
N GLY A 256 -24.66 -19.13 -3.23
CA GLY A 256 -24.66 -20.58 -3.06
C GLY A 256 -23.30 -21.26 -3.30
N THR A 257 -23.25 -22.20 -4.24
CA THR A 257 -22.07 -23.04 -4.54
C THR A 257 -21.19 -22.46 -5.64
N ARG A 258 -21.66 -21.46 -6.40
CA ARG A 258 -20.92 -20.91 -7.54
C ARG A 258 -19.74 -20.04 -7.12
N ASN A 259 -19.65 -19.62 -5.86
CA ASN A 259 -18.54 -18.82 -5.33
C ASN A 259 -17.40 -19.66 -4.71
N LYS A 260 -17.41 -20.99 -4.87
CA LYS A 260 -16.44 -21.90 -4.24
C LYS A 260 -15.52 -22.54 -5.27
N THR A 261 -14.26 -22.10 -5.35
CA THR A 261 -13.27 -22.78 -6.20
C THR A 261 -12.93 -24.18 -5.68
N LEU A 262 -12.81 -24.35 -4.36
CA LEU A 262 -12.59 -25.65 -3.73
C LEU A 262 -13.93 -26.15 -3.18
N VAL A 263 -14.44 -27.23 -3.78
CA VAL A 263 -15.68 -27.87 -3.34
C VAL A 263 -15.34 -29.09 -2.51
N VAL A 264 -15.90 -29.15 -1.30
CA VAL A 264 -15.68 -30.22 -0.32
C VAL A 264 -16.99 -30.95 -0.05
N GLU A 265 -16.98 -32.27 -0.21
CA GLU A 265 -18.09 -33.18 0.06
C GLU A 265 -17.60 -34.32 0.97
N GLY A 266 -17.83 -34.19 2.28
CA GLY A 266 -17.25 -35.09 3.27
C GLY A 266 -15.72 -34.92 3.34
N ASN A 267 -14.99 -35.98 3.01
CA ASN A 267 -13.52 -35.94 2.89
C ASN A 267 -13.05 -35.80 1.42
N GLN A 268 -13.96 -35.67 0.46
CA GLN A 268 -13.61 -35.51 -0.95
C GLN A 268 -13.49 -34.03 -1.30
N MET A 269 -12.40 -33.66 -1.97
CA MET A 269 -12.18 -32.30 -2.47
C MET A 269 -12.06 -32.31 -4.00
N ARG A 270 -12.63 -31.30 -4.66
CA ARG A 270 -12.45 -31.05 -6.09
C ARG A 270 -12.29 -29.55 -6.37
N VAL A 271 -11.60 -29.22 -7.46
CA VAL A 271 -11.51 -27.85 -7.97
C VAL A 271 -12.66 -27.61 -8.97
N ASP A 272 -13.41 -26.52 -8.80
CA ASP A 272 -14.40 -26.06 -9.77
C ASP A 272 -13.80 -24.95 -10.66
N PRO A 273 -13.47 -25.24 -11.93
CA PRO A 273 -12.90 -24.24 -12.83
C PRO A 273 -13.89 -23.15 -13.24
N ASN A 274 -15.19 -23.32 -12.99
CA ASN A 274 -16.25 -22.39 -13.37
C ASN A 274 -16.78 -21.58 -12.18
N ALA A 275 -16.09 -21.66 -11.03
CA ALA A 275 -16.42 -20.83 -9.88
C ALA A 275 -16.26 -19.34 -10.23
N ILE A 276 -17.21 -18.54 -9.74
CA ILE A 276 -17.22 -17.09 -9.86
C ILE A 276 -16.58 -16.53 -8.58
N VAL A 277 -15.29 -16.25 -8.67
CA VAL A 277 -14.50 -15.70 -7.56
C VAL A 277 -13.82 -14.43 -8.02
N VAL A 278 -14.62 -13.36 -8.11
CA VAL A 278 -14.13 -12.04 -8.49
C VAL A 278 -13.36 -11.43 -7.32
N GLY A 279 -12.03 -11.59 -7.35
CA GLY A 279 -11.14 -10.96 -6.39
C GLY A 279 -11.02 -9.47 -6.68
N GLU A 280 -10.18 -9.11 -7.65
CA GLU A 280 -9.97 -7.71 -8.06
C GLU A 280 -10.62 -7.44 -9.42
N PHE A 281 -11.59 -6.53 -9.48
CA PHE A 281 -12.16 -6.06 -10.74
C PHE A 281 -11.12 -5.27 -11.54
N ARG A 282 -10.93 -5.58 -12.82
CA ARG A 282 -9.90 -4.93 -13.67
C ARG A 282 -10.44 -4.18 -14.88
N GLY A 283 -11.67 -4.40 -15.31
CA GLY A 283 -12.23 -3.71 -16.49
C GLY A 283 -13.44 -4.40 -17.09
N PHE A 284 -13.96 -3.84 -18.18
CA PHE A 284 -15.02 -4.44 -18.99
C PHE A 284 -14.48 -4.87 -20.36
N SER A 285 -15.20 -5.77 -21.04
CA SER A 285 -15.02 -5.98 -22.48
C SER A 285 -15.41 -4.72 -23.27
N GLY A 286 -14.98 -4.62 -24.53
CA GLY A 286 -15.32 -3.51 -25.42
C GLY A 286 -16.82 -3.39 -25.68
N SER A 287 -17.54 -4.52 -25.69
CA SER A 287 -19.01 -4.56 -25.72
C SER A 287 -19.69 -4.31 -24.38
N GLY A 288 -18.96 -4.36 -23.26
CA GLY A 288 -19.51 -4.23 -21.90
C GLY A 288 -20.18 -5.51 -21.37
N LYS A 289 -20.23 -6.59 -22.16
CA LYS A 289 -20.92 -7.82 -21.76
C LYS A 289 -20.16 -8.64 -20.73
N GLU A 290 -18.85 -8.47 -20.64
CA GLU A 290 -18.01 -9.18 -19.69
C GLU A 290 -17.28 -8.23 -18.76
N ALA A 291 -17.10 -8.66 -17.51
CA ALA A 291 -16.15 -8.07 -16.57
C ALA A 291 -14.86 -8.88 -16.53
N THR A 292 -13.72 -8.20 -16.52
CA THR A 292 -12.40 -8.80 -16.32
C THR A 292 -11.97 -8.64 -14.87
N TYR A 293 -11.28 -9.64 -14.34
CA TYR A 293 -10.85 -9.64 -12.94
C TYR A 293 -9.65 -10.55 -12.68
N ILE A 294 -8.93 -10.26 -11.61
CA ILE A 294 -7.97 -11.19 -11.00
C ILE A 294 -8.74 -12.07 -10.03
N GLY A 295 -8.68 -13.38 -10.25
CA GLY A 295 -9.46 -14.37 -9.50
C GLY A 295 -8.57 -15.34 -8.71
N TYR A 296 -9.22 -16.33 -8.09
CA TYR A 296 -8.50 -17.44 -7.49
C TYR A 296 -7.70 -18.20 -8.58
N PRO A 297 -6.42 -18.55 -8.34
CA PRO A 297 -5.58 -19.24 -9.31
C PRO A 297 -6.22 -20.49 -9.90
N ARG A 298 -6.01 -20.79 -11.19
CA ARG A 298 -6.37 -22.11 -11.75
C ARG A 298 -5.26 -23.15 -11.55
N GLU A 299 -4.01 -22.69 -11.48
CA GLU A 299 -2.82 -23.49 -11.17
C GLU A 299 -2.07 -22.84 -10.03
N SER A 300 -1.41 -23.65 -9.20
CA SER A 300 -0.79 -23.13 -7.98
C SER A 300 0.20 -22.00 -8.24
N SER A 301 0.11 -20.95 -7.42
CA SER A 301 0.89 -19.72 -7.46
C SER A 301 0.69 -18.87 -8.72
N ASN A 302 -0.21 -19.24 -9.64
CA ASN A 302 -0.41 -18.48 -10.86
C ASN A 302 -1.48 -17.40 -10.71
N ILE A 303 -1.13 -16.14 -10.95
CA ILE A 303 -2.08 -15.04 -10.87
C ILE A 303 -2.66 -14.77 -12.26
N ASP A 304 -3.81 -15.38 -12.51
CA ASP A 304 -4.52 -15.34 -13.78
C ASP A 304 -5.53 -14.19 -13.82
N VAL A 305 -5.77 -13.68 -15.03
CA VAL A 305 -6.89 -12.80 -15.35
C VAL A 305 -7.98 -13.62 -16.00
N PHE A 306 -9.21 -13.38 -15.58
CA PHE A 306 -10.42 -14.02 -16.06
C PHE A 306 -11.37 -12.98 -16.66
N ALA A 307 -12.29 -13.44 -17.51
CA ALA A 307 -13.49 -12.70 -17.87
C ALA A 307 -14.72 -13.48 -17.41
N ILE A 308 -15.76 -12.74 -16.99
CA ILE A 308 -17.07 -13.27 -16.64
C ILE A 308 -18.16 -12.51 -17.39
N ASP A 309 -19.04 -13.26 -18.03
CA ASP A 309 -20.23 -12.71 -18.67
C ASP A 309 -21.23 -12.19 -17.62
N LEU A 310 -21.59 -10.92 -17.70
CA LEU A 310 -22.44 -10.23 -16.73
C LEU A 310 -23.91 -10.69 -16.79
N THR A 311 -24.33 -11.41 -17.83
CA THR A 311 -25.70 -11.92 -17.94
C THR A 311 -25.81 -13.38 -17.47
N THR A 312 -24.88 -14.22 -17.89
CA THR A 312 -24.92 -15.68 -17.72
C THR A 312 -24.03 -16.18 -16.57
N GLY A 313 -23.03 -15.39 -16.19
CA GLY A 313 -21.98 -15.79 -15.25
C GLY A 313 -21.05 -16.85 -15.82
N ALA A 314 -20.94 -16.97 -17.15
CA ALA A 314 -19.96 -17.84 -17.78
C ALA A 314 -18.55 -17.29 -17.57
N VAL A 315 -17.64 -18.11 -17.06
CA VAL A 315 -16.24 -17.71 -16.77
C VAL A 315 -15.31 -18.27 -17.84
N ARG A 316 -14.38 -17.43 -18.31
CA ARG A 316 -13.27 -17.84 -19.18
C ARG A 316 -11.94 -17.33 -18.62
N ARG A 317 -10.91 -18.18 -18.64
CA ARG A 317 -9.53 -17.84 -18.26
C ARG A 317 -8.85 -17.16 -19.45
N LEU A 318 -8.31 -15.96 -19.26
CA LEU A 318 -7.66 -15.18 -20.32
C LEU A 318 -6.16 -15.41 -20.36
N THR A 319 -5.53 -15.49 -19.18
CA THR A 319 -4.10 -15.72 -19.06
C THR A 319 -3.81 -17.05 -18.40
N SER A 320 -2.73 -17.69 -18.85
CA SER A 320 -2.22 -18.93 -18.30
C SER A 320 -0.69 -19.01 -18.36
N HIS A 321 0.02 -17.97 -18.79
CA HIS A 321 1.46 -17.88 -18.55
C HIS A 321 1.72 -17.90 -17.02
N PRO A 322 2.77 -18.59 -16.52
CA PRO A 322 3.07 -18.72 -15.07
C PRO A 322 3.62 -17.43 -14.42
N GLU A 323 3.39 -16.28 -15.04
CA GLU A 323 3.89 -14.99 -14.58
C GLU A 323 2.69 -14.11 -14.22
N TYR A 324 2.97 -13.03 -13.49
CA TYR A 324 1.93 -12.17 -12.98
C TYR A 324 1.43 -11.20 -14.06
N CYS A 325 0.14 -11.28 -14.35
CA CYS A 325 -0.58 -10.39 -15.25
C CYS A 325 -1.44 -9.40 -14.47
N ASP A 326 -1.17 -8.10 -14.63
CA ASP A 326 -1.99 -6.99 -14.16
C ASP A 326 -1.44 -5.66 -14.73
N PRO A 327 -2.24 -4.76 -15.29
CA PRO A 327 -3.65 -4.90 -15.65
C PRO A 327 -3.89 -5.21 -17.13
N ILE A 328 -5.15 -5.10 -17.55
CA ILE A 328 -5.69 -5.55 -18.82
C ILE A 328 -6.64 -4.49 -19.42
N ASP A 329 -6.74 -4.46 -20.75
CA ASP A 329 -7.81 -3.78 -21.50
C ASP A 329 -8.24 -4.64 -22.68
N ILE A 330 -9.52 -4.60 -23.04
CA ILE A 330 -10.08 -5.31 -24.19
C ILE A 330 -10.48 -4.27 -25.23
N SER A 331 -10.13 -4.51 -26.50
CA SER A 331 -10.45 -3.60 -27.60
C SER A 331 -11.96 -3.43 -27.77
N ALA A 332 -12.38 -2.28 -28.32
CA ALA A 332 -13.80 -1.93 -28.47
C ALA A 332 -14.63 -2.94 -29.28
N ASP A 333 -13.97 -3.75 -30.12
CA ASP A 333 -14.57 -4.81 -30.95
C ASP A 333 -14.49 -6.22 -30.30
N ASP A 334 -14.00 -6.34 -29.07
CA ASP A 334 -13.77 -7.58 -28.34
C ASP A 334 -12.79 -8.57 -29.01
N GLU A 335 -12.04 -8.17 -30.04
CA GLU A 335 -11.15 -9.08 -30.78
C GLU A 335 -9.74 -9.17 -30.18
N TRP A 336 -9.32 -8.17 -29.41
CA TRP A 336 -7.96 -8.07 -28.88
C TRP A 336 -7.94 -7.71 -27.40
N ILE A 337 -6.88 -8.16 -26.74
CA ILE A 337 -6.64 -7.97 -25.32
C ILE A 337 -5.21 -7.45 -25.18
N ALA A 338 -5.03 -6.32 -24.50
CA ALA A 338 -3.74 -5.82 -24.09
C ALA A 338 -3.54 -6.09 -22.61
N ILE A 339 -2.39 -6.66 -22.25
CA ILE A 339 -2.05 -6.96 -20.85
C ILE A 339 -0.68 -6.37 -20.50
N MET A 340 -0.54 -5.98 -19.24
CA MET A 340 0.74 -5.70 -18.61
C MET A 340 1.11 -6.92 -17.78
N ASP A 341 2.24 -7.53 -18.11
CA ASP A 341 2.59 -8.81 -17.52
C ASP A 341 4.10 -8.90 -17.28
N THR A 342 4.47 -9.57 -16.20
CA THR A 342 5.88 -9.90 -15.87
C THR A 342 6.44 -11.01 -16.76
N ARG A 343 5.66 -11.56 -17.69
CA ARG A 343 6.07 -12.65 -18.58
C ARG A 343 7.35 -12.32 -19.33
N GLY A 344 8.29 -13.27 -19.25
CA GLY A 344 9.66 -13.21 -19.75
C GLY A 344 10.64 -12.36 -18.93
N THR A 345 10.27 -11.95 -17.71
CA THR A 345 11.22 -11.43 -16.71
C THR A 345 11.69 -12.52 -15.73
N ASN A 346 11.06 -13.70 -15.74
CA ASN A 346 11.29 -14.83 -14.85
C ASN A 346 10.99 -14.53 -13.37
N ARG A 347 10.08 -13.58 -13.10
CA ARG A 347 9.84 -13.04 -11.75
C ARG A 347 9.15 -14.05 -10.83
N GLN A 348 8.20 -14.80 -11.37
CA GLN A 348 7.34 -15.77 -10.67
C GLN A 348 7.71 -17.23 -10.95
N MET A 349 8.57 -17.48 -11.95
CA MET A 349 8.88 -18.84 -12.42
C MET A 349 9.39 -19.80 -11.34
N PHE A 350 10.01 -19.27 -10.28
CA PHE A 350 10.49 -20.07 -9.15
C PHE A 350 9.34 -20.67 -8.30
N MET A 351 8.16 -20.04 -8.28
CA MET A 351 6.95 -20.52 -7.58
C MET A 351 5.95 -21.19 -8.53
N ALA A 352 5.64 -20.56 -9.66
CA ALA A 352 4.56 -20.95 -10.58
C ALA A 352 5.03 -21.67 -11.85
N GLY A 353 6.35 -21.82 -12.05
CA GLY A 353 6.90 -22.37 -13.30
C GLY A 353 6.57 -23.85 -13.55
N MET A 354 6.36 -24.63 -12.50
CA MET A 354 5.91 -26.02 -12.60
C MET A 354 4.39 -26.05 -12.79
N ARG A 355 3.94 -26.57 -13.92
CA ARG A 355 2.55 -26.47 -14.41
C ARG A 355 1.66 -27.56 -13.84
N ASN A 356 0.35 -27.43 -14.00
CA ASN A 356 -0.66 -28.45 -13.67
C ASN A 356 -0.75 -28.82 -12.17
N ILE A 357 -0.11 -28.06 -11.27
CA ILE A 357 -0.29 -28.23 -9.83
C ILE A 357 -1.65 -27.62 -9.43
N PRO A 358 -2.58 -28.39 -8.82
CA PRO A 358 -3.83 -27.84 -8.32
C PRO A 358 -3.59 -26.72 -7.29
N PRO A 359 -4.36 -25.62 -7.33
CA PRO A 359 -4.14 -24.43 -6.51
C PRO A 359 -4.67 -24.63 -5.08
N ILE A 360 -4.17 -25.62 -4.35
CA ILE A 360 -4.65 -25.97 -3.01
C ILE A 360 -3.90 -25.16 -1.94
N THR A 361 -2.57 -25.06 -2.07
CA THR A 361 -1.71 -24.25 -1.18
C THR A 361 -1.98 -22.75 -1.31
N ASP A 362 -2.68 -22.32 -2.36
CA ASP A 362 -3.07 -20.95 -2.65
C ASP A 362 -4.11 -20.40 -1.66
N LEU A 363 -4.74 -21.27 -0.85
CA LEU A 363 -5.49 -20.88 0.35
C LEU A 363 -4.67 -20.03 1.33
N VAL A 364 -3.35 -20.19 1.35
CA VAL A 364 -2.44 -19.44 2.23
C VAL A 364 -1.34 -18.68 1.49
N SER A 365 -0.96 -19.11 0.27
CA SER A 365 0.19 -18.52 -0.46
C SER A 365 -0.14 -17.41 -1.45
N SER A 366 -1.41 -17.18 -1.81
CA SER A 366 -1.80 -16.24 -2.88
C SER A 366 -1.29 -14.80 -2.67
N THR A 367 -1.35 -14.30 -1.44
CA THR A 367 -0.90 -12.93 -1.11
C THR A 367 0.60 -12.78 -1.30
N ALA A 368 1.39 -13.76 -0.87
CA ALA A 368 2.83 -13.77 -1.09
C ALA A 368 3.17 -13.90 -2.58
N ALA A 369 2.53 -14.85 -3.29
CA ALA A 369 2.72 -15.07 -4.72
C ALA A 369 2.49 -13.79 -5.53
N SER A 370 1.32 -13.15 -5.34
CA SER A 370 0.98 -11.89 -6.02
C SER A 370 1.95 -10.76 -5.70
N SER A 371 2.43 -10.64 -4.46
CA SER A 371 3.34 -9.58 -4.02
C SER A 371 4.74 -9.69 -4.63
N THR A 372 5.20 -10.88 -5.01
CA THR A 372 6.57 -11.05 -5.52
C THR A 372 6.81 -10.45 -6.91
N ARG A 373 5.76 -9.99 -7.60
CA ARG A 373 5.82 -9.30 -8.90
C ARG A 373 6.69 -8.04 -8.84
N ASN A 374 6.57 -7.28 -7.75
CA ASN A 374 7.22 -5.97 -7.58
C ASN A 374 8.53 -6.09 -6.79
N ASN A 375 9.31 -5.02 -6.79
CA ASN A 375 10.38 -4.76 -5.83
C ASN A 375 10.35 -3.26 -5.47
N GLY A 376 9.61 -2.91 -4.40
CA GLY A 376 9.19 -1.53 -4.21
C GLY A 376 8.44 -1.02 -5.44
N GLU A 377 8.77 0.19 -5.87
CA GLU A 377 8.18 0.83 -7.05
C GLU A 377 8.51 0.15 -8.39
N ARG A 378 9.42 -0.83 -8.46
CA ARG A 378 9.74 -1.52 -9.73
C ARG A 378 8.74 -2.65 -10.01
N ARG A 379 7.93 -2.51 -11.07
CA ARG A 379 6.83 -3.46 -11.39
C ARG A 379 7.17 -4.55 -12.42
N PHE A 380 8.26 -4.43 -13.17
CA PHE A 380 8.71 -5.42 -14.17
C PHE A 380 7.68 -5.76 -15.27
N PHE A 381 6.60 -5.00 -15.42
CA PHE A 381 5.64 -5.28 -16.48
C PHE A 381 6.15 -4.91 -17.84
N ARG A 382 5.68 -5.68 -18.82
CA ARG A 382 5.82 -5.40 -20.24
C ARG A 382 4.46 -5.53 -20.93
N PRO A 383 4.20 -4.70 -21.96
CA PRO A 383 2.94 -4.75 -22.69
C PRO A 383 2.91 -5.93 -23.67
N TYR A 384 1.90 -6.79 -23.56
CA TYR A 384 1.64 -7.90 -24.48
C TYR A 384 0.26 -7.79 -25.12
N LEU A 385 0.18 -8.23 -26.37
CA LEU A 385 -1.04 -8.33 -27.15
C LEU A 385 -1.48 -9.79 -27.28
N LEU A 386 -2.72 -10.05 -26.92
CA LEU A 386 -3.43 -11.32 -27.07
C LEU A 386 -4.64 -11.10 -27.98
N ASP A 387 -5.07 -12.13 -28.70
CA ASP A 387 -6.41 -12.12 -29.33
C ASP A 387 -7.47 -12.50 -28.28
N LYS A 388 -8.75 -12.39 -28.63
CA LYS A 388 -9.89 -12.61 -27.73
C LYS A 388 -9.91 -13.94 -26.98
N TYR A 389 -9.24 -14.97 -27.52
CA TYR A 389 -9.16 -16.30 -26.90
C TYR A 389 -8.13 -16.39 -25.78
N GLY A 390 -7.24 -15.40 -25.64
CA GLY A 390 -6.21 -15.38 -24.62
C GLY A 390 -5.09 -16.41 -24.85
N ASP A 391 -4.38 -16.71 -23.75
CA ASP A 391 -3.30 -17.69 -23.73
C ASP A 391 -3.83 -19.10 -24.03
N ARG A 392 -3.20 -19.80 -24.98
CA ARG A 392 -3.62 -21.15 -25.37
C ARG A 392 -2.49 -21.93 -26.03
N GLY A 393 -2.39 -23.22 -25.70
CA GLY A 393 -1.31 -24.06 -26.23
C GLY A 393 0.06 -23.44 -25.92
N ASP A 394 0.82 -23.13 -26.97
CA ASP A 394 2.13 -22.48 -26.87
C ASP A 394 2.09 -20.97 -27.20
N TYR A 395 0.88 -20.39 -27.36
CA TYR A 395 0.69 -18.96 -27.61
C TYR A 395 0.46 -18.20 -26.30
N TYR A 396 1.36 -17.26 -26.04
CA TYR A 396 1.36 -16.37 -24.87
C TYR A 396 1.43 -14.89 -25.28
N GLY A 397 0.87 -14.57 -26.47
CA GLY A 397 0.82 -13.21 -26.99
C GLY A 397 2.10 -12.70 -27.65
N GLN A 398 1.98 -11.52 -28.22
CA GLN A 398 3.06 -10.77 -28.84
C GLN A 398 3.53 -9.65 -27.91
N LEU A 399 4.84 -9.53 -27.66
CA LEU A 399 5.41 -8.39 -26.96
C LEU A 399 5.25 -7.12 -27.83
N ILE A 400 4.59 -6.09 -27.29
CA ILE A 400 4.25 -4.87 -28.04
C ILE A 400 5.50 -4.02 -28.24
N ASN A 401 6.25 -3.76 -27.17
CA ASN A 401 7.46 -2.93 -27.20
C ASN A 401 8.73 -3.73 -27.52
N ALA A 402 8.66 -4.69 -28.45
CA ALA A 402 9.80 -5.55 -28.77
C ALA A 402 10.91 -4.85 -29.58
N ALA A 403 10.57 -3.76 -30.28
CA ALA A 403 11.50 -3.03 -31.15
C ALA A 403 12.59 -2.30 -30.35
N GLY A 404 13.81 -2.28 -30.88
CA GLY A 404 14.97 -1.64 -30.27
C GLY A 404 16.10 -2.62 -29.96
N ASP A 405 17.20 -2.11 -29.43
CA ASP A 405 18.43 -2.85 -29.13
C ASP A 405 18.65 -3.08 -27.62
N GLY A 406 17.71 -2.66 -26.77
CA GLY A 406 17.79 -2.72 -25.32
C GLY A 406 18.72 -1.67 -24.72
N SER A 407 19.22 -0.72 -25.52
CA SER A 407 20.07 0.38 -25.05
C SER A 407 19.29 1.38 -24.18
N PRO A 408 19.95 2.14 -23.28
CA PRO A 408 19.29 3.14 -22.46
C PRO A 408 18.39 4.09 -23.26
N GLY A 409 17.12 4.19 -22.88
CA GLY A 409 16.12 5.03 -23.53
C GLY A 409 15.41 4.39 -24.73
N SER A 410 15.88 3.25 -25.24
CA SER A 410 15.20 2.54 -26.33
C SER A 410 13.77 2.10 -25.93
N ILE A 411 12.94 1.81 -26.93
CA ILE A 411 11.54 1.34 -26.73
C ILE A 411 11.50 0.07 -25.87
N ASN A 412 12.50 -0.81 -26.00
CA ASN A 412 12.62 -2.07 -25.28
C ASN A 412 13.67 -2.03 -24.15
N ASP A 413 14.02 -0.84 -23.63
CA ASP A 413 14.93 -0.69 -22.51
C ASP A 413 14.38 -1.41 -21.25
N PRO A 414 15.10 -2.41 -20.71
CA PRO A 414 14.63 -3.23 -19.59
C PRO A 414 14.56 -2.49 -18.25
N GLN A 415 15.09 -1.27 -18.16
CA GLN A 415 14.99 -0.43 -16.96
C GLN A 415 13.73 0.42 -16.92
N TRP A 416 13.03 0.57 -18.06
CA TRP A 416 11.71 1.18 -18.14
C TRP A 416 10.65 0.11 -17.92
N ASN A 417 9.98 0.22 -16.77
CA ASN A 417 8.99 -0.78 -16.36
C ASN A 417 7.62 -0.29 -16.78
N GLY A 418 6.90 -1.12 -17.51
CA GLY A 418 5.49 -0.94 -17.76
C GLY A 418 4.74 -0.69 -16.45
N ARG A 419 3.84 0.29 -16.50
CA ARG A 419 2.96 0.64 -15.38
C ARG A 419 1.55 0.14 -15.66
N ALA A 420 0.61 0.58 -14.83
CA ALA A 420 -0.76 0.10 -14.92
C ALA A 420 -1.57 0.80 -16.01
N ASP A 421 -2.47 0.01 -16.59
CA ASP A 421 -3.65 0.32 -17.41
C ASP A 421 -3.32 0.76 -18.84
N PRO A 422 -2.93 -0.19 -19.70
CA PRO A 422 -2.87 0.08 -21.13
C PRO A 422 -4.29 0.34 -21.63
N ARG A 423 -4.47 1.16 -22.67
CA ARG A 423 -5.80 1.49 -23.21
C ARG A 423 -5.80 1.49 -24.73
N PHE A 424 -6.73 0.75 -25.33
CA PHE A 424 -6.93 0.82 -26.77
C PHE A 424 -7.56 2.16 -27.16
N SER A 425 -7.25 2.65 -28.35
CA SER A 425 -8.08 3.63 -29.01
C SER A 425 -9.45 3.02 -29.33
N PHE A 426 -10.50 3.84 -29.33
CA PHE A 426 -11.86 3.38 -29.65
C PHE A 426 -11.98 2.74 -31.03
N ASP A 427 -11.10 3.13 -31.97
CA ASP A 427 -11.04 2.55 -33.31
C ASP A 427 -10.14 1.29 -33.41
N THR A 428 -9.56 0.84 -32.29
CA THR A 428 -8.72 -0.35 -32.12
C THR A 428 -7.36 -0.35 -32.84
N THR A 429 -6.99 0.77 -33.48
CA THR A 429 -5.75 0.88 -34.26
C THR A 429 -4.53 1.24 -33.42
N ARG A 430 -4.74 1.75 -32.19
CA ARG A 430 -3.68 2.20 -31.31
C ARG A 430 -3.87 1.66 -29.90
N LEU A 431 -2.77 1.59 -29.16
CA LEU A 431 -2.74 1.28 -27.74
C LEU A 431 -1.82 2.27 -27.05
N VAL A 432 -2.31 2.95 -26.01
CA VAL A 432 -1.46 3.75 -25.13
C VAL A 432 -1.08 2.93 -23.90
N TYR A 433 0.15 3.07 -23.47
CA TYR A 433 0.67 2.55 -22.20
C TYR A 433 1.73 3.51 -21.68
N TRP A 434 2.15 3.36 -20.43
CA TRP A 434 3.18 4.20 -19.86
C TRP A 434 4.18 3.39 -19.06
N GLU A 435 5.37 3.97 -18.92
CA GLU A 435 6.51 3.34 -18.30
C GLU A 435 7.14 4.29 -17.29
N ALA A 436 7.79 3.73 -16.28
CA ALA A 436 8.68 4.50 -15.42
C ALA A 436 10.04 3.82 -15.29
N LEU A 437 11.07 4.66 -15.28
CA LEU A 437 12.44 4.28 -15.07
C LEU A 437 12.64 3.82 -13.63
N THR A 438 13.53 2.84 -13.45
CA THR A 438 13.93 2.41 -12.11
C THR A 438 14.75 3.51 -11.42
N VAL A 439 14.28 3.99 -10.26
CA VAL A 439 14.92 5.06 -9.47
C VAL A 439 15.21 4.60 -8.03
N ALA A 440 16.02 5.38 -7.30
CA ALA A 440 16.27 5.11 -5.89
C ALA A 440 15.00 5.22 -5.04
N PRO A 441 14.80 4.36 -4.02
CA PRO A 441 15.73 3.35 -3.49
C PRO A 441 15.65 1.96 -4.15
N ALA A 442 14.83 1.79 -5.22
CA ALA A 442 14.74 0.51 -5.95
C ALA A 442 16.03 0.17 -6.74
N CYS A 443 16.93 1.14 -6.86
CA CYS A 443 18.33 1.04 -7.24
C CYS A 443 19.16 2.02 -6.39
N GLY A 444 20.48 1.90 -6.40
CA GLY A 444 21.41 2.85 -5.80
C GLY A 444 21.33 2.97 -4.26
N GLY A 445 22.22 3.77 -3.68
CA GLY A 445 22.34 3.90 -2.22
C GLY A 445 22.71 2.57 -1.57
N ASN A 446 21.86 2.08 -0.65
CA ASN A 446 22.04 0.77 0.00
C ASN A 446 21.65 -0.42 -0.91
N ASN A 447 20.95 -0.15 -2.02
CA ASN A 447 20.65 -1.16 -3.01
C ASN A 447 21.85 -1.31 -3.95
N PRO A 448 22.44 -2.51 -4.08
CA PRO A 448 23.67 -2.69 -4.85
C PRO A 448 23.47 -2.42 -6.35
N LEU A 449 22.24 -2.50 -6.87
CA LEU A 449 21.94 -2.30 -8.29
C LEU A 449 22.22 -0.84 -8.70
N PRO A 450 22.96 -0.59 -9.80
CA PRO A 450 23.19 0.76 -10.27
C PRO A 450 21.87 1.43 -10.70
N CYS A 451 21.74 2.74 -10.45
CA CYS A 451 20.63 3.51 -10.99
C CYS A 451 20.93 3.99 -12.41
N PRO A 452 20.03 3.75 -13.38
CA PRO A 452 20.16 4.33 -14.71
C PRO A 452 19.96 5.85 -14.65
N ASN A 453 20.70 6.57 -15.48
CA ASN A 453 20.39 7.96 -15.77
C ASN A 453 19.29 8.00 -16.83
N SER A 454 18.28 8.85 -16.62
CA SER A 454 17.25 9.04 -17.63
C SER A 454 17.82 9.72 -18.87
N THR A 455 17.44 9.21 -20.04
CA THR A 455 17.71 9.78 -21.37
C THR A 455 16.62 10.76 -21.81
N GLU A 456 15.53 10.87 -21.04
CA GLU A 456 14.38 11.71 -21.38
C GLU A 456 14.67 13.21 -21.18
N PRO A 457 13.94 14.10 -21.89
CA PRO A 457 14.01 15.55 -21.68
C PRO A 457 13.86 15.95 -20.21
N GLY A 458 14.78 16.80 -19.73
CA GLY A 458 14.81 17.24 -18.33
C GLY A 458 15.16 16.15 -17.30
N GLY A 459 15.51 14.95 -17.77
CA GLY A 459 15.82 13.78 -16.95
C GLY A 459 14.59 13.15 -16.32
N ARG A 460 13.37 13.38 -16.84
CA ARG A 460 12.13 12.76 -16.31
C ARG A 460 12.25 11.25 -16.23
N THR A 461 11.58 10.64 -15.26
CA THR A 461 11.64 9.19 -15.02
C THR A 461 10.35 8.48 -15.39
N GLU A 462 9.43 9.17 -16.06
CA GLU A 462 8.18 8.61 -16.57
C GLU A 462 7.97 9.04 -18.03
N ARG A 463 7.38 8.15 -18.84
CA ARG A 463 7.06 8.41 -20.26
C ARG A 463 5.78 7.72 -20.69
N VAL A 464 5.10 8.30 -21.69
CA VAL A 464 3.88 7.74 -22.29
C VAL A 464 4.20 7.26 -23.70
N MET A 465 3.79 6.04 -24.01
CA MET A 465 4.06 5.36 -25.27
C MET A 465 2.74 5.04 -25.99
N VAL A 466 2.73 5.19 -27.31
CA VAL A 466 1.60 4.79 -28.16
C VAL A 466 2.10 3.80 -29.20
N ALA A 467 1.57 2.58 -29.13
CA ALA A 467 1.71 1.57 -30.17
C ALA A 467 0.64 1.74 -31.23
N HIS A 468 1.03 1.70 -32.49
CA HIS A 468 0.17 1.77 -33.67
C HIS A 468 0.25 0.44 -34.44
N PHE A 469 -0.89 -0.23 -34.56
CA PHE A 469 -1.02 -1.49 -35.29
C PHE A 469 -1.23 -1.19 -36.78
N THR A 470 -0.13 -1.05 -37.51
CA THR A 470 -0.10 -0.45 -38.86
C THR A 470 -0.90 -1.19 -39.94
N SER A 471 -1.19 -2.47 -39.75
CA SER A 471 -2.03 -3.27 -40.65
C SER A 471 -3.52 -3.17 -40.37
N ARG A 472 -3.93 -2.62 -39.22
CA ARG A 472 -5.34 -2.56 -38.82
C ARG A 472 -6.06 -1.46 -39.56
N LYS A 473 -7.36 -1.68 -39.77
CA LYS A 473 -8.29 -0.65 -40.24
C LYS A 473 -9.09 -0.15 -39.05
N PRO A 474 -9.34 1.17 -38.95
CA PRO A 474 -10.21 1.72 -37.92
C PRO A 474 -11.56 1.02 -37.87
N VAL A 475 -11.96 0.58 -36.69
CA VAL A 475 -13.30 0.06 -36.41
C VAL A 475 -14.21 1.24 -36.01
N PRO A 476 -15.44 1.33 -36.54
CA PRO A 476 -16.38 2.36 -36.11
C PRO A 476 -16.74 2.22 -34.63
N LEU A 477 -16.79 3.34 -33.90
CA LEU A 477 -17.33 3.35 -32.55
C LEU A 477 -18.84 3.11 -32.60
N THR A 478 -19.28 1.95 -32.12
CA THR A 478 -20.70 1.59 -32.07
C THR A 478 -21.27 1.81 -30.68
N ASP A 479 -22.52 2.26 -30.61
CA ASP A 479 -23.27 2.27 -29.35
C ASP A 479 -23.38 0.84 -28.80
N VAL A 480 -23.24 0.71 -27.48
CA VAL A 480 -23.45 -0.56 -26.78
C VAL A 480 -24.82 -0.57 -26.14
N GLU A 481 -25.42 -1.76 -26.02
CA GLU A 481 -26.64 -1.92 -25.23
C GLU A 481 -26.33 -1.54 -23.78
N PRO A 482 -27.15 -0.66 -23.14
CA PRO A 482 -26.97 -0.34 -21.72
C PRO A 482 -26.99 -1.60 -20.87
N LEU A 483 -26.07 -1.67 -19.91
CA LEU A 483 -26.04 -2.77 -18.95
C LEU A 483 -27.33 -2.76 -18.12
N ASN A 484 -27.85 -3.93 -17.79
CA ASN A 484 -28.97 -4.04 -16.88
C ASN A 484 -28.51 -3.69 -15.45
N ASP A 485 -29.29 -2.88 -14.74
CA ASP A 485 -29.02 -2.45 -13.36
C ASP A 485 -28.92 -3.63 -12.37
N THR A 486 -29.38 -4.82 -12.77
CA THR A 486 -29.24 -6.07 -12.01
C THR A 486 -28.41 -7.09 -12.80
N ILE A 487 -27.35 -7.59 -12.17
CA ILE A 487 -26.53 -8.70 -12.67
C ILE A 487 -27.09 -10.01 -12.09
N PRO A 488 -27.67 -10.92 -12.89
CA PRO A 488 -28.51 -12.02 -12.39
C PRO A 488 -27.83 -12.97 -11.38
N TRP A 489 -26.51 -13.14 -11.49
CA TRP A 489 -25.74 -14.02 -10.62
C TRP A 489 -25.03 -13.27 -9.47
N ALA A 490 -25.01 -11.94 -9.49
CA ALA A 490 -24.34 -11.13 -8.49
C ALA A 490 -25.26 -10.86 -7.29
N THR A 491 -24.66 -10.47 -6.16
CA THR A 491 -25.41 -10.11 -4.96
C THR A 491 -25.79 -8.63 -5.01
N PRO A 492 -27.08 -8.26 -4.95
CA PRO A 492 -27.48 -6.85 -4.85
C PRO A 492 -26.95 -6.23 -3.56
N TYR A 493 -26.41 -5.01 -3.65
CA TYR A 493 -25.94 -4.25 -2.52
C TYR A 493 -27.03 -3.29 -2.02
N GLU A 494 -27.28 -3.33 -0.71
CA GLU A 494 -28.11 -2.35 -0.01
C GLU A 494 -27.24 -1.60 1.02
N PRO A 495 -27.43 -0.29 1.24
CA PRO A 495 -26.69 0.43 2.27
C PRO A 495 -26.82 -0.25 3.65
N GLY A 496 -25.73 -0.33 4.39
CA GLY A 496 -25.60 -1.08 5.65
C GLY A 496 -25.29 -2.57 5.45
N TYR A 497 -25.33 -3.08 4.22
CA TYR A 497 -24.96 -4.46 3.93
C TYR A 497 -23.46 -4.68 4.11
N VAL A 498 -23.12 -5.67 4.95
CA VAL A 498 -21.76 -6.17 5.11
C VAL A 498 -21.66 -7.46 4.30
N PRO A 499 -20.78 -7.54 3.28
CA PRO A 499 -20.59 -8.76 2.52
C PRO A 499 -20.26 -9.94 3.45
N PRO A 500 -20.84 -11.12 3.21
CA PRO A 500 -20.50 -12.30 4.00
C PRO A 500 -19.01 -12.62 3.82
N PRO A 501 -18.37 -13.23 4.83
CA PRO A 501 -16.99 -13.67 4.70
C PRO A 501 -16.87 -14.67 3.54
N MET A 502 -15.72 -14.66 2.87
CA MET A 502 -15.43 -15.57 1.76
C MET A 502 -15.67 -17.03 2.16
N PRO A 503 -16.13 -17.89 1.24
CA PRO A 503 -16.37 -19.30 1.53
C PRO A 503 -15.13 -19.98 2.12
N TYR A 504 -15.26 -20.41 3.36
CA TYR A 504 -14.20 -21.04 4.12
C TYR A 504 -14.10 -22.54 3.85
N VAL A 505 -12.88 -23.05 3.66
CA VAL A 505 -12.59 -24.49 3.59
C VAL A 505 -12.21 -24.96 5.01
N PRO A 506 -12.99 -25.85 5.63
CA PRO A 506 -12.71 -26.29 7.00
C PRO A 506 -11.33 -26.95 7.15
N GLY A 507 -10.75 -26.81 8.35
CA GLY A 507 -9.60 -27.61 8.74
C GLY A 507 -9.95 -29.10 8.82
N GLY A 508 -9.08 -29.96 8.31
CA GLY A 508 -9.32 -31.39 8.22
C GLY A 508 -8.41 -32.10 7.20
N GLU A 509 -8.68 -33.39 7.02
CA GLU A 509 -8.02 -34.23 6.03
C GLU A 509 -8.97 -34.50 4.86
N TYR A 510 -8.46 -34.31 3.65
CA TYR A 510 -9.20 -34.45 2.41
C TYR A 510 -8.42 -35.29 1.41
N VAL A 511 -9.14 -35.87 0.46
CA VAL A 511 -8.60 -36.56 -0.70
C VAL A 511 -9.18 -35.91 -1.96
N MET A 512 -8.31 -35.55 -2.89
CA MET A 512 -8.68 -35.12 -4.22
C MET A 512 -8.22 -36.18 -5.22
N HIS A 513 -9.16 -36.73 -6.00
CA HIS A 513 -8.82 -37.65 -7.08
C HIS A 513 -8.53 -36.87 -8.35
N GLY A 514 -7.46 -37.23 -9.05
CA GLY A 514 -7.21 -36.68 -10.38
C GLY A 514 -8.31 -37.13 -11.34
N SER A 515 -8.68 -36.26 -12.28
CA SER A 515 -9.74 -36.54 -13.25
C SER A 515 -9.45 -37.77 -14.12
N VAL A 516 -8.18 -38.17 -14.23
CA VAL A 516 -7.74 -39.36 -14.99
C VAL A 516 -7.05 -40.39 -14.10
N ALA A 517 -6.14 -39.97 -13.21
CA ALA A 517 -5.34 -40.90 -12.40
C ALA A 517 -4.90 -40.31 -11.06
N GLY A 518 -4.57 -41.22 -10.13
CA GLY A 518 -3.94 -40.90 -8.85
C GLY A 518 -4.81 -40.10 -7.88
N SER A 519 -4.18 -39.65 -6.80
CA SER A 519 -4.84 -38.80 -5.80
C SER A 519 -3.87 -37.85 -5.12
N ALA A 520 -4.43 -36.82 -4.49
CA ALA A 520 -3.74 -35.89 -3.62
C ALA A 520 -4.37 -35.97 -2.22
N GLN A 521 -3.55 -36.30 -1.23
CA GLN A 521 -3.92 -36.28 0.19
C GLN A 521 -3.65 -34.88 0.73
N ILE A 522 -4.64 -34.23 1.32
CA ILE A 522 -4.61 -32.82 1.67
C ILE A 522 -4.89 -32.70 3.17
N THR A 523 -4.06 -31.94 3.88
CA THR A 523 -4.27 -31.60 5.29
C THR A 523 -4.35 -30.08 5.40
N ILE A 524 -5.47 -29.59 5.93
CA ILE A 524 -5.71 -28.17 6.19
C ILE A 524 -5.71 -27.97 7.70
N VAL A 525 -4.82 -27.11 8.19
CA VAL A 525 -4.77 -26.66 9.57
C VAL A 525 -5.33 -25.25 9.64
N ALA A 526 -6.31 -25.08 10.52
CA ALA A 526 -6.90 -23.79 10.80
C ALA A 526 -6.50 -23.31 12.20
N ASP A 527 -6.66 -22.01 12.43
CA ASP A 527 -6.54 -21.37 13.73
C ASP A 527 -7.47 -22.00 14.79
N ALA A 528 -7.27 -21.65 16.06
CA ALA A 528 -8.02 -22.21 17.18
C ALA A 528 -9.54 -21.99 17.04
N GLU A 529 -9.94 -20.85 16.48
CA GLU A 529 -11.32 -20.46 16.19
C GLU A 529 -11.89 -21.12 14.93
N ARG A 530 -11.06 -21.78 14.12
CA ARG A 530 -11.39 -22.40 12.83
C ARG A 530 -12.01 -21.42 11.82
N LEU A 531 -11.53 -20.19 11.82
CA LEU A 531 -11.94 -19.11 10.93
C LEU A 531 -10.88 -18.84 9.85
N ILE A 532 -9.63 -19.22 10.09
CA ILE A 532 -8.49 -18.89 9.24
C ILE A 532 -7.69 -20.15 8.94
N VAL A 533 -7.41 -20.42 7.66
CA VAL A 533 -6.46 -21.47 7.27
C VAL A 533 -5.04 -20.95 7.48
N GLU A 534 -4.26 -21.62 8.33
CA GLU A 534 -2.87 -21.26 8.65
C GLU A 534 -1.87 -22.10 7.85
N SER A 535 -2.19 -23.39 7.65
CA SER A 535 -1.29 -24.32 6.98
C SER A 535 -2.04 -25.24 6.02
N VAL A 536 -1.41 -25.54 4.89
CA VAL A 536 -1.90 -26.50 3.91
C VAL A 536 -0.77 -27.42 3.50
N ALA A 537 -0.95 -28.72 3.72
CA ALA A 537 -0.06 -29.76 3.24
C ALA A 537 -0.77 -30.62 2.19
N VAL A 538 -0.07 -30.98 1.13
CA VAL A 538 -0.57 -31.82 0.05
C VAL A 538 0.48 -32.88 -0.29
N LYS A 539 0.06 -34.14 -0.43
CA LYS A 539 0.87 -35.25 -0.90
C LYS A 539 0.23 -35.87 -2.14
N TYR A 540 0.92 -35.78 -3.27
CA TYR A 540 0.49 -36.34 -4.54
C TYR A 540 1.02 -37.76 -4.73
N ASP A 541 0.16 -38.65 -5.22
CA ASP A 541 0.48 -40.03 -5.60
C ASP A 541 -0.06 -40.26 -7.01
N ASN A 542 0.84 -40.18 -8.00
CA ASN A 542 0.56 -40.32 -9.44
C ASN A 542 -0.65 -39.49 -9.92
N PHE A 543 -0.84 -38.29 -9.35
CA PHE A 543 -2.01 -37.45 -9.59
C PHE A 543 -2.00 -36.88 -11.02
N SER A 544 -3.12 -37.00 -11.74
CA SER A 544 -3.27 -36.45 -13.09
C SER A 544 -4.71 -36.09 -13.43
N ASP A 545 -4.91 -34.87 -13.91
CA ASP A 545 -6.18 -34.40 -14.48
C ASP A 545 -6.28 -34.54 -16.00
N ASP A 546 -5.15 -34.58 -16.71
CA ASP A 546 -5.11 -34.60 -18.18
C ASP A 546 -4.67 -35.94 -18.77
N GLY A 547 -4.15 -36.86 -17.95
CA GLY A 547 -3.58 -38.15 -18.37
C GLY A 547 -2.24 -38.03 -19.11
N LEU A 548 -1.69 -36.82 -19.21
CA LEU A 548 -0.43 -36.52 -19.89
C LEU A 548 0.66 -36.08 -18.92
N THR A 549 0.26 -35.54 -17.78
CA THR A 549 1.13 -34.95 -16.77
C THR A 549 0.79 -35.56 -15.42
N PHE A 550 1.81 -36.09 -14.74
CA PHE A 550 1.64 -36.81 -13.47
C PHE A 550 2.47 -36.14 -12.37
N LEU A 551 1.87 -35.96 -11.20
CA LEU A 551 2.49 -35.34 -10.03
C LEU A 551 2.71 -36.37 -8.92
N ASP A 552 3.92 -36.37 -8.37
CA ASP A 552 4.33 -37.17 -7.22
C ASP A 552 5.07 -36.29 -6.20
N GLY A 553 4.95 -36.60 -4.91
CA GLY A 553 5.69 -35.94 -3.84
C GLY A 553 4.80 -35.11 -2.92
N SER A 554 5.34 -34.05 -2.30
CA SER A 554 4.59 -33.25 -1.33
C SER A 554 4.92 -31.76 -1.33
N GLU A 555 3.95 -30.94 -0.95
CA GLU A 555 4.15 -29.55 -0.52
C GLU A 555 3.51 -29.32 0.86
N ASN A 556 4.12 -28.46 1.67
CA ASN A 556 3.54 -27.95 2.90
C ASN A 556 3.83 -26.45 2.99
N VAL A 557 2.78 -25.66 3.11
CA VAL A 557 2.87 -24.20 3.19
C VAL A 557 2.15 -23.73 4.43
N THR A 558 2.86 -23.00 5.28
CA THR A 558 2.32 -22.32 6.46
C THR A 558 2.47 -20.82 6.27
N THR A 559 1.48 -20.05 6.70
CA THR A 559 1.54 -18.58 6.61
C THR A 559 1.16 -17.95 7.94
N HIS A 560 2.01 -17.03 8.38
CA HIS A 560 1.81 -16.17 9.53
C HIS A 560 1.66 -14.72 9.05
N ASN A 561 0.70 -13.99 9.62
CA ASN A 561 0.40 -12.61 9.25
C ASN A 561 0.59 -11.69 10.46
N PRO A 562 1.82 -11.20 10.73
CA PRO A 562 2.06 -10.29 11.86
C PRO A 562 1.25 -9.00 11.78
N THR A 563 0.92 -8.57 10.56
CA THR A 563 -0.02 -7.48 10.24
C THR A 563 -0.91 -7.93 9.07
N PRO A 564 -2.03 -7.24 8.77
CA PRO A 564 -2.88 -7.57 7.63
C PRO A 564 -2.19 -7.48 6.26
N THR A 565 -1.08 -6.76 6.17
CA THR A 565 -0.32 -6.54 4.93
C THR A 565 0.95 -7.38 4.86
N LEU A 566 1.55 -7.72 5.99
CA LEU A 566 2.77 -8.52 6.07
C LEU A 566 2.45 -10.02 6.07
N ASN A 567 3.14 -10.75 5.19
CA ASN A 567 3.01 -12.19 5.05
C ASN A 567 4.37 -12.84 5.29
N GLU A 568 4.44 -13.74 6.26
CA GLU A 568 5.56 -14.63 6.52
C GLU A 568 5.14 -16.04 6.10
N VAL A 569 5.85 -16.64 5.15
CA VAL A 569 5.49 -17.93 4.55
C VAL A 569 6.64 -18.90 4.73
N ASP A 570 6.32 -20.05 5.33
CA ASP A 570 7.18 -21.22 5.43
C ASP A 570 6.74 -22.25 4.41
N TRP A 571 7.60 -22.56 3.45
CA TRP A 571 7.29 -23.45 2.33
C TRP A 571 8.25 -24.62 2.31
N TYR A 572 7.71 -25.84 2.32
CA TYR A 572 8.45 -27.08 2.08
C TYR A 572 7.89 -27.74 0.82
N SER A 573 8.73 -28.07 -0.14
CA SER A 573 8.31 -28.66 -1.41
C SER A 573 9.29 -29.75 -1.83
N ASN A 574 8.77 -30.88 -2.27
CA ASN A 574 9.52 -31.95 -2.92
C ASN A 574 8.59 -32.62 -3.95
N LEU A 575 8.26 -31.86 -5.00
CA LEU A 575 7.42 -32.33 -6.08
C LEU A 575 8.25 -32.79 -7.27
N VAL A 576 7.76 -33.85 -7.91
CA VAL A 576 8.24 -34.36 -9.20
C VAL A 576 7.06 -34.42 -10.15
N GLN A 577 7.28 -33.92 -11.36
CA GLN A 577 6.36 -34.00 -12.48
C GLN A 577 6.95 -34.88 -13.57
N THR A 578 6.14 -35.80 -14.11
CA THR A 578 6.51 -36.66 -15.23
C THR A 578 5.46 -36.63 -16.34
N GLY A 579 5.82 -37.09 -17.54
CA GLY A 579 4.92 -37.18 -18.70
C GLY A 579 5.27 -36.18 -19.81
N ARG A 580 4.32 -35.32 -20.20
CA ARG A 580 4.48 -34.33 -21.30
C ARG A 580 5.63 -33.35 -21.03
N THR A 581 5.87 -33.05 -19.77
CA THR A 581 6.99 -32.23 -19.31
C THR A 581 7.53 -32.83 -18.02
N ASN A 582 8.85 -33.01 -17.94
CA ASN A 582 9.50 -33.37 -16.68
C ASN A 582 9.90 -32.09 -15.93
N ALA A 583 9.49 -32.00 -14.67
CA ALA A 583 9.80 -30.88 -13.80
C ALA A 583 9.96 -31.31 -12.33
N THR A 584 10.60 -30.48 -11.53
CA THR A 584 10.68 -30.64 -10.07
C THR A 584 10.52 -29.29 -9.39
N LYS A 585 9.86 -29.26 -8.23
CA LYS A 585 9.80 -28.08 -7.35
C LYS A 585 10.26 -28.55 -5.97
N VAL A 586 11.44 -28.08 -5.57
CA VAL A 586 12.14 -28.60 -4.39
C VAL A 586 12.67 -27.45 -3.55
N THR A 587 12.42 -27.49 -2.25
CA THR A 587 13.01 -26.58 -1.26
C THR A 587 14.24 -27.22 -0.62
N SER A 588 15.01 -26.42 0.11
CA SER A 588 16.04 -26.94 1.00
C SER A 588 15.45 -27.85 2.09
N PRO A 589 16.28 -28.65 2.79
CA PRO A 589 15.85 -29.40 3.97
C PRO A 589 15.22 -28.52 5.06
N ASP A 590 15.70 -27.28 5.20
CA ASP A 590 15.17 -26.30 6.17
C ASP A 590 13.93 -25.59 5.63
N GLY A 591 13.51 -25.86 4.38
CA GLY A 591 12.39 -25.19 3.72
C GLY A 591 12.81 -23.94 2.94
N PHE A 592 11.82 -23.14 2.55
CA PHE A 592 11.95 -21.81 1.95
C PHE A 592 11.09 -20.84 2.77
N HIS A 593 11.75 -19.87 3.38
CA HIS A 593 11.11 -18.88 4.24
C HIS A 593 11.15 -17.53 3.56
N LEU A 594 9.99 -16.89 3.41
CA LEU A 594 9.90 -15.54 2.87
C LEU A 594 9.04 -14.64 3.76
N SER A 595 9.40 -13.36 3.80
CA SER A 595 8.59 -12.29 4.36
C SER A 595 8.36 -11.24 3.29
N ILE A 596 7.11 -10.83 3.07
CA ILE A 596 6.75 -9.81 2.09
C ILE A 596 5.50 -9.05 2.53
N ASP A 597 5.56 -7.73 2.45
CA ASP A 597 4.41 -6.86 2.68
C ASP A 597 3.71 -6.54 1.35
N VAL A 598 2.38 -6.65 1.30
CA VAL A 598 1.58 -6.48 0.09
C VAL A 598 1.54 -5.03 -0.42
N ILE A 599 1.85 -4.05 0.44
CA ILE A 599 1.89 -2.63 0.08
C ILE A 599 3.29 -2.25 -0.41
N THR A 600 4.35 -2.61 0.33
CA THR A 600 5.72 -2.22 -0.05
C THR A 600 6.36 -3.16 -1.07
N ASN A 601 5.90 -4.41 -1.13
CA ASN A 601 6.41 -5.48 -1.98
C ASN A 601 7.93 -5.68 -1.91
N ILE A 602 8.51 -5.44 -0.74
CA ILE A 602 9.92 -5.75 -0.50
C ILE A 602 10.02 -7.23 -0.14
N PHE A 603 10.53 -8.02 -1.09
CA PHE A 603 10.73 -9.46 -0.91
C PHE A 603 11.95 -9.73 -0.03
N ASN A 604 11.74 -10.42 1.10
CA ASN A 604 12.80 -10.82 2.01
C ASN A 604 12.85 -12.35 2.17
N ALA A 605 13.99 -12.96 1.90
CA ALA A 605 14.29 -14.37 2.16
C ALA A 605 15.75 -14.45 2.64
N ASN A 606 15.97 -14.15 3.91
CA ASN A 606 17.27 -13.79 4.48
C ASN A 606 18.20 -14.96 4.82
N ASP A 607 17.73 -16.20 4.76
CA ASP A 607 18.57 -17.36 5.11
C ASP A 607 19.28 -17.93 3.86
N VAL A 608 20.60 -18.00 3.93
CA VAL A 608 21.47 -18.49 2.85
C VAL A 608 21.24 -20.00 2.61
N HIS A 609 20.57 -20.70 3.53
CA HIS A 609 20.34 -22.14 3.47
C HIS A 609 18.97 -22.56 2.94
N THR A 610 18.07 -21.62 2.62
CA THR A 610 16.66 -21.92 2.33
C THR A 610 16.21 -21.60 0.90
N PRO A 611 16.88 -22.02 -0.19
CA PRO A 611 16.38 -21.78 -1.54
C PRO A 611 15.15 -22.65 -1.86
N ILE A 612 14.23 -22.08 -2.65
CA ILE A 612 13.30 -22.85 -3.48
C ILE A 612 13.84 -22.91 -4.91
N THR A 613 13.86 -24.11 -5.47
CA THR A 613 14.30 -24.38 -6.85
C THR A 613 13.16 -25.05 -7.62
N THR A 614 12.75 -24.42 -8.71
CA THR A 614 11.88 -25.03 -9.72
C THR A 614 12.72 -25.36 -10.94
N LEU A 615 12.59 -26.58 -11.46
CA LEU A 615 13.30 -27.04 -12.65
C LEU A 615 12.29 -27.60 -13.65
N VAL A 616 12.32 -27.15 -14.89
CA VAL A 616 11.39 -27.58 -15.97
C VAL A 616 12.21 -27.79 -17.23
N ARG A 617 12.18 -28.99 -17.82
CA ARG A 617 12.93 -29.32 -19.05
C ARG A 617 14.40 -28.84 -19.02
N LEU A 618 15.10 -29.07 -17.89
CA LEU A 618 16.49 -28.67 -17.64
C LEU A 618 16.75 -27.17 -17.44
N LYS A 619 15.73 -26.30 -17.55
CA LYS A 619 15.84 -24.91 -17.11
C LYS A 619 15.58 -24.85 -15.61
N ARG A 620 16.48 -24.19 -14.87
CA ARG A 620 16.44 -24.07 -13.41
C ARG A 620 16.16 -22.62 -13.03
N TRP A 621 15.10 -22.40 -12.26
CA TRP A 621 14.79 -21.13 -11.61
C TRP A 621 14.96 -21.31 -10.11
N CYS A 622 15.80 -20.49 -9.52
CA CYS A 622 16.10 -20.52 -8.09
C CYS A 622 15.99 -19.09 -7.56
N ARG A 623 15.41 -18.92 -6.37
CA ARG A 623 15.38 -17.62 -5.70
C ARG A 623 16.02 -17.71 -4.32
N GLN A 624 16.94 -16.78 -4.08
CA GLN A 624 17.73 -16.60 -2.86
C GLN A 624 18.14 -15.11 -2.80
N LEU A 625 18.26 -14.50 -1.62
CA LEU A 625 18.95 -13.21 -1.51
C LEU A 625 20.45 -13.43 -1.66
N ARG A 626 21.04 -12.93 -2.76
CA ARG A 626 22.48 -12.83 -2.91
C ARG A 626 22.88 -11.37 -2.63
N ARG A 627 23.50 -11.09 -1.49
CA ARG A 627 24.49 -10.00 -1.42
C ARG A 627 25.69 -10.49 -2.23
N LEU A 628 25.79 -10.09 -3.50
CA LEU A 628 26.97 -10.40 -4.30
C LEU A 628 28.02 -9.30 -4.16
N PRO A 629 29.31 -9.65 -4.00
CA PRO A 629 30.42 -8.72 -4.16
C PRO A 629 30.45 -8.13 -5.58
N GLU A 630 30.97 -6.90 -5.70
CA GLU A 630 30.92 -6.03 -6.88
C GLU A 630 31.31 -6.68 -8.23
N ASP A 631 32.15 -7.72 -8.22
CA ASP A 631 32.67 -8.33 -9.45
C ASP A 631 31.71 -9.32 -10.13
N HIS A 632 30.69 -9.85 -9.43
CA HIS A 632 29.74 -10.81 -10.01
C HIS A 632 28.45 -10.17 -10.56
N MET A 633 28.12 -8.95 -10.14
CA MET A 633 26.95 -8.23 -10.64
C MET A 633 27.08 -7.78 -12.10
N ARG A 634 28.30 -7.46 -12.56
CA ARG A 634 28.51 -7.12 -13.99
C ARG A 634 28.15 -8.28 -14.92
N ARG A 635 28.35 -9.53 -14.49
CA ARG A 635 28.00 -10.72 -15.29
C ARG A 635 26.54 -11.12 -15.16
N LEU A 636 25.91 -11.00 -13.98
CA LEU A 636 24.48 -11.36 -13.84
C LEU A 636 23.51 -10.36 -14.47
N VAL A 637 23.91 -9.07 -14.59
CA VAL A 637 23.14 -8.08 -15.36
C VAL A 637 23.33 -8.28 -16.86
N GLN A 638 24.53 -8.67 -17.33
CA GLN A 638 24.77 -8.95 -18.75
C GLN A 638 24.27 -10.34 -19.23
N ASP A 639 24.29 -11.37 -18.39
CA ASP A 639 23.93 -12.75 -18.78
C ASP A 639 22.41 -13.03 -18.69
N ALA A 640 21.63 -12.11 -18.10
CA ALA A 640 20.17 -12.09 -18.21
C ALA A 640 19.66 -11.31 -19.45
N GLU A 641 20.54 -10.59 -20.15
CA GLU A 641 20.18 -9.60 -21.18
C GLU A 641 20.52 -9.98 -22.64
N TYR A 642 21.05 -11.18 -22.91
CA TYR A 642 21.16 -11.67 -24.30
C TYR A 642 20.73 -13.14 -24.45
N ALA A 643 19.43 -13.38 -24.49
CA ALA A 643 18.87 -14.62 -25.02
C ALA A 643 18.34 -14.40 -26.45
N ASN A 644 19.27 -14.20 -27.39
CA ASN A 644 19.03 -14.60 -28.77
C ASN A 644 19.01 -16.15 -28.81
N PRO A 645 18.16 -16.82 -29.62
CA PRO A 645 17.98 -18.26 -29.56
C PRO A 645 19.20 -18.98 -30.14
N GLY A 646 20.21 -19.24 -29.31
CA GLY A 646 21.43 -19.87 -29.79
C GLY A 646 22.61 -19.92 -28.83
N ARG A 647 22.43 -20.31 -27.55
CA ARG A 647 23.50 -20.93 -26.74
C ARG A 647 22.95 -21.59 -25.48
N ARG A 648 23.52 -22.75 -25.15
CA ARG A 648 23.08 -23.70 -24.11
C ARG A 648 23.32 -23.17 -22.69
N GLY A 649 22.52 -23.67 -21.76
CA GLY A 649 22.29 -23.19 -20.39
C GLY A 649 23.51 -22.95 -19.49
N ILE A 650 23.30 -22.09 -18.48
CA ILE A 650 24.26 -21.82 -17.41
C ILE A 650 23.97 -22.77 -16.24
N SER A 651 24.98 -23.57 -15.88
CA SER A 651 25.02 -24.50 -14.74
C SER A 651 25.34 -23.76 -13.44
N CYS A 652 24.72 -24.17 -12.34
CA CYS A 652 25.15 -23.83 -10.98
C CYS A 652 25.80 -25.09 -10.38
N ASP A 653 27.12 -25.23 -10.52
CA ASP A 653 27.90 -26.28 -9.85
C ASP A 653 28.42 -25.81 -8.50
N PHE A 654 28.22 -26.64 -7.48
CA PHE A 654 28.78 -26.51 -6.13
C PHE A 654 30.00 -27.43 -5.98
N THR A 655 31.17 -26.91 -5.62
CA THR A 655 32.25 -27.67 -4.94
C THR A 655 33.26 -26.74 -4.23
N THR A 656 33.30 -26.88 -2.90
CA THR A 656 34.39 -26.87 -1.87
C THR A 656 35.80 -26.23 -2.08
N PRO A 657 36.56 -25.94 -0.98
CA PRO A 657 37.28 -24.68 -0.76
C PRO A 657 38.79 -24.65 -1.10
N ALA A 658 39.31 -23.42 -1.05
CA ALA A 658 40.64 -22.93 -1.44
C ALA A 658 41.87 -23.54 -0.74
N HIS A 659 42.99 -23.53 -1.46
CA HIS A 659 44.35 -23.53 -0.90
C HIS A 659 44.98 -22.13 -1.02
N PRO A 660 45.84 -21.70 -0.06
CA PRO A 660 46.37 -20.35 0.02
C PRO A 660 47.73 -20.22 -0.68
N THR A 661 47.99 -19.08 -1.31
CA THR A 661 49.34 -18.64 -1.66
C THR A 661 49.64 -17.25 -1.13
N ALA A 662 50.81 -17.20 -0.48
CA ALA A 662 51.47 -16.16 0.28
C ALA A 662 52.05 -15.01 -0.60
N PRO A 663 52.64 -13.96 0.01
CA PRO A 663 52.59 -12.56 -0.46
C PRO A 663 53.92 -11.98 -0.98
N SER A 664 53.90 -10.65 -1.22
CA SER A 664 55.00 -9.64 -1.17
C SER A 664 55.46 -9.04 -2.54
N PRO A 665 56.15 -7.88 -2.58
CA PRO A 665 56.22 -6.73 -1.64
C PRO A 665 56.28 -5.31 -2.28
N HIS A 666 56.07 -4.31 -1.40
CA HIS A 666 56.63 -2.95 -1.28
C HIS A 666 57.57 -2.34 -2.35
N VAL A 667 57.34 -1.04 -2.63
CA VAL A 667 58.28 0.13 -2.52
C VAL A 667 57.38 1.39 -2.39
N GLY A 668 57.55 2.43 -1.56
CA GLY A 668 58.59 2.85 -0.62
C GLY A 668 58.99 4.33 -0.83
N GLY A 669 58.64 5.22 0.12
CA GLY A 669 59.31 6.51 0.41
C GLY A 669 58.52 7.79 0.06
N SER A 670 58.54 8.89 0.82
CA SER A 670 59.07 9.24 2.15
C SER A 670 58.63 10.68 2.48
N SER A 671 58.47 10.99 3.78
CA SER A 671 58.12 12.33 4.30
C SER A 671 59.33 13.24 4.51
N SER A 672 59.07 14.55 4.61
CA SER A 672 59.84 15.47 5.47
C SER A 672 59.04 16.74 5.78
N THR A 673 58.93 17.03 7.08
CA THR A 673 58.42 18.24 7.75
C THR A 673 59.41 19.40 7.69
N ILE A 674 58.96 20.66 7.90
CA ILE A 674 59.49 21.60 8.94
C ILE A 674 58.96 23.07 8.84
N HIS A 675 58.47 23.55 10.00
CA HIS A 675 58.43 24.88 10.67
C HIS A 675 57.73 26.16 10.15
N THR A 676 56.86 26.65 11.07
CA THR A 676 56.33 27.99 11.39
C THR A 676 57.39 29.00 11.87
N PRO A 677 57.10 30.32 11.93
CA PRO A 677 56.52 31.01 13.13
C PRO A 677 55.52 32.14 12.74
N GLY A 678 54.61 32.73 13.53
CA GLY A 678 54.43 32.92 14.97
C GLY A 678 54.33 34.42 15.30
N SER A 679 53.14 34.96 15.59
CA SER A 679 52.95 36.27 16.26
C SER A 679 51.59 36.35 16.97
N GLN A 680 51.64 36.55 18.29
CA GLN A 680 50.54 36.99 19.18
C GLN A 680 50.25 38.49 18.92
N ALA A 681 49.23 39.21 19.41
CA ALA A 681 48.31 39.09 20.53
C ALA A 681 47.12 40.07 20.34
N THR A 682 46.17 40.02 21.29
CA THR A 682 45.18 41.04 21.73
C THR A 682 43.74 40.97 21.19
N SER A 683 42.79 40.72 22.12
CA SER A 683 41.37 41.10 21.98
C SER A 683 41.22 42.61 22.12
N PRO A 684 40.17 43.23 21.56
CA PRO A 684 39.05 43.57 22.45
C PRO A 684 37.64 43.57 21.81
N ARG A 685 36.68 43.25 22.69
CA ARG A 685 35.32 43.84 22.86
C ARG A 685 34.24 43.60 21.82
N ASP A 686 33.21 42.88 22.32
CA ASP A 686 31.79 43.24 22.32
C ASP A 686 31.39 44.39 21.40
N THR A 687 30.70 44.02 20.31
CA THR A 687 29.62 44.85 19.77
C THR A 687 28.38 43.97 19.66
N SER A 688 27.48 44.18 20.62
CA SER A 688 26.11 43.72 20.57
C SER A 688 25.43 44.30 19.33
N ILE A 689 25.24 43.48 18.29
CA ILE A 689 24.26 43.78 17.26
C ILE A 689 22.91 43.39 17.84
N HIS A 690 22.18 44.39 18.35
CA HIS A 690 20.74 44.27 18.59
C HIS A 690 20.07 43.81 17.29
N HIS A 691 19.68 42.53 17.23
CA HIS A 691 18.64 42.11 16.29
C HIS A 691 17.33 42.75 16.75
N GLN A 692 16.84 43.69 15.94
CA GLN A 692 15.47 44.14 16.03
C GLN A 692 14.54 42.92 15.87
N PRO A 693 13.40 42.86 16.59
CA PRO A 693 12.43 41.80 16.37
C PRO A 693 11.94 41.87 14.93
N ALA A 694 12.01 40.75 14.21
CA ALA A 694 11.39 40.63 12.90
C ALA A 694 9.88 40.93 13.02
N PRO A 695 9.24 41.49 11.98
CA PRO A 695 7.79 41.72 11.97
C PRO A 695 7.05 40.42 12.24
N ALA A 696 5.96 40.49 13.01
CA ALA A 696 5.10 39.35 13.29
C ALA A 696 4.66 38.67 11.98
N GLY A 697 5.17 37.45 11.75
CA GLY A 697 4.81 36.61 10.60
C GLY A 697 5.96 35.94 9.86
N TRP A 698 7.23 36.27 10.11
CA TRP A 698 8.36 35.64 9.40
C TRP A 698 9.08 34.61 10.27
N PHE A 699 9.32 33.40 9.73
CA PHE A 699 10.18 32.40 10.34
C PHE A 699 11.63 32.90 10.33
N SER A 700 12.24 32.90 11.51
CA SER A 700 13.63 33.28 11.72
C SER A 700 14.60 32.21 11.23
N ALA A 701 15.89 32.54 11.12
CA ALA A 701 16.92 31.55 10.76
C ALA A 701 16.98 30.38 11.76
N ILE A 702 16.66 30.61 13.04
CA ILE A 702 16.56 29.54 14.04
C ILE A 702 15.36 28.62 13.74
N ASP A 703 14.23 29.16 13.30
CA ASP A 703 13.07 28.34 12.91
C ASP A 703 13.40 27.40 11.73
N LEU A 704 14.15 27.88 10.75
CA LEU A 704 14.60 27.07 9.62
C LEU A 704 15.60 25.99 10.05
N GLU A 705 16.53 26.31 10.97
CA GLU A 705 17.44 25.32 11.56
C GLU A 705 16.66 24.22 12.29
N LEU A 706 15.64 24.60 13.07
CA LEU A 706 14.80 23.66 13.81
C LEU A 706 13.96 22.77 12.88
N LEU A 707 13.36 23.33 11.83
CA LEU A 707 12.62 22.57 10.83
C LEU A 707 13.53 21.60 10.06
N HIS A 708 14.72 22.05 9.68
CA HIS A 708 15.74 21.21 9.06
C HIS A 708 16.15 20.07 10.00
N HIS A 709 16.41 20.37 11.28
CA HIS A 709 16.76 19.36 12.27
C HIS A 709 15.62 18.34 12.47
N PHE A 710 14.36 18.79 12.44
CA PHE A 710 13.22 17.89 12.53
C PHE A 710 13.18 16.90 11.37
N THR A 711 13.27 17.41 10.14
CA THR A 711 13.13 16.63 8.89
C THR A 711 14.35 15.76 8.55
N THR A 712 15.48 15.99 9.21
CA THR A 712 16.72 15.22 8.99
C THR A 712 17.13 14.35 10.17
N SER A 713 16.65 14.65 11.38
CA SER A 713 17.08 13.97 12.61
C SER A 713 15.90 13.58 13.49
N THR A 714 15.11 14.54 13.99
CA THR A 714 14.07 14.26 15.00
C THR A 714 13.01 13.28 14.52
N CYS A 715 12.54 13.39 13.28
CA CYS A 715 11.50 12.52 12.72
C CYS A 715 11.88 11.03 12.68
N PHE A 716 13.18 10.71 12.58
CA PHE A 716 13.66 9.34 12.57
C PHE A 716 13.65 8.67 13.95
N THR A 717 13.36 9.44 15.02
CA THR A 717 13.33 8.94 16.41
C THR A 717 11.95 8.48 16.89
N PHE A 718 10.89 8.68 16.09
CA PHE A 718 9.52 8.36 16.52
C PHE A 718 9.08 6.92 16.26
N SER A 719 9.74 6.22 15.33
CA SER A 719 9.30 4.89 14.90
C SER A 719 10.42 4.13 14.23
N SER A 720 10.43 2.82 14.41
CA SER A 720 11.29 1.90 13.66
C SER A 720 10.78 1.67 12.22
N GLU A 721 9.49 1.91 11.97
CA GLU A 721 8.80 1.70 10.70
C GLU A 721 9.12 2.80 9.67
N PRO A 722 9.73 2.47 8.50
CA PRO A 722 10.06 3.44 7.45
C PRO A 722 8.91 4.35 7.02
N MET A 723 7.69 3.81 6.88
CA MET A 723 6.53 4.59 6.45
C MET A 723 6.13 5.65 7.49
N VAL A 724 6.09 5.28 8.77
CA VAL A 724 5.75 6.21 9.86
C VAL A 724 6.81 7.31 9.96
N ARG A 725 8.10 6.96 9.84
CA ARG A 725 9.18 7.96 9.78
C ARG A 725 9.03 8.92 8.62
N ASN A 726 8.73 8.41 7.42
CA ASN A 726 8.52 9.26 6.25
C ASN A 726 7.30 10.17 6.42
N PHE A 727 6.25 9.67 7.08
CA PHE A 727 5.08 10.48 7.42
C PHE A 727 5.43 11.65 8.35
N TRP A 728 6.13 11.38 9.45
CA TRP A 728 6.64 12.45 10.34
C TRP A 728 7.61 13.39 9.63
N ARG A 729 8.40 12.90 8.67
CA ARG A 729 9.37 13.70 7.92
C ARG A 729 8.73 14.64 6.91
N VAL A 730 7.67 14.22 6.22
CA VAL A 730 7.11 14.95 5.07
C VAL A 730 5.72 15.50 5.38
N ASN A 731 4.80 14.65 5.84
CA ASN A 731 3.39 14.99 5.94
C ASN A 731 3.08 15.90 7.14
N VAL A 732 3.70 15.66 8.30
CA VAL A 732 3.49 16.51 9.48
C VAL A 732 4.02 17.94 9.28
N PRO A 733 5.23 18.16 8.71
CA PRO A 733 5.68 19.49 8.32
C PRO A 733 4.80 20.14 7.25
N ARG A 734 4.38 19.38 6.22
CA ARG A 734 3.46 19.87 5.18
C ARG A 734 2.14 20.34 5.77
N MET A 735 1.59 19.58 6.72
CA MET A 735 0.41 19.96 7.50
C MET A 735 0.68 21.21 8.34
N GLY A 736 1.87 21.33 8.94
CA GLY A 736 2.30 22.52 9.66
C GLY A 736 2.27 23.81 8.83
N PHE A 737 2.57 23.73 7.53
CA PHE A 737 2.47 24.91 6.66
C PHE A 737 1.03 25.39 6.44
N SER A 738 0.05 24.49 6.55
CA SER A 738 -1.38 24.83 6.49
C SER A 738 -1.98 25.17 7.87
N PHE A 739 -1.39 24.64 8.95
CA PHE A 739 -1.86 24.78 10.32
C PHE A 739 -0.70 25.20 11.24
N GLU A 740 -0.55 26.51 11.45
CA GLU A 740 0.62 27.08 12.14
C GLU A 740 0.85 26.46 13.54
N TYR A 741 -0.21 26.13 14.28
CA TYR A 741 -0.07 25.48 15.59
C TYR A 741 0.65 24.13 15.49
N VAL A 742 0.47 23.35 14.42
CA VAL A 742 1.21 22.09 14.20
C VAL A 742 2.68 22.38 13.92
N LEU A 743 2.98 23.39 13.08
CA LEU A 743 4.36 23.77 12.76
C LEU A 743 5.11 24.27 14.00
N ARG A 744 4.49 25.11 14.83
CA ARG A 744 5.05 25.56 16.10
C ARG A 744 5.32 24.36 17.03
N GLY A 745 4.46 23.35 17.05
CA GLY A 745 4.71 22.09 17.77
C GLY A 745 5.93 21.33 17.23
N VAL A 746 6.07 21.23 15.90
CA VAL A 746 7.23 20.62 15.23
C VAL A 746 8.54 21.32 15.63
N LEU A 747 8.56 22.65 15.56
CA LEU A 747 9.74 23.46 15.91
C LEU A 747 10.11 23.32 17.39
N SER A 748 9.10 23.32 18.28
CA SER A 748 9.31 23.13 19.72
C SER A 748 10.00 21.80 20.03
N LEU A 749 9.47 20.71 19.46
CA LEU A 749 10.02 19.37 19.68
C LEU A 749 11.41 19.20 19.07
N ALA A 750 11.65 19.82 17.92
CA ALA A 750 12.97 19.85 17.30
C ALA A 750 14.00 20.60 18.17
N ALA A 751 13.59 21.71 18.80
CA ALA A 751 14.46 22.47 19.69
C ALA A 751 14.86 21.67 20.93
N LEU A 752 13.91 20.92 21.53
CA LEU A 752 14.20 19.99 22.62
C LEU A 752 15.16 18.90 22.19
N HIS A 753 14.94 18.28 21.03
CA HIS A 753 15.83 17.25 20.51
C HIS A 753 17.24 17.80 20.24
N LEU A 754 17.35 18.96 19.59
CA LEU A 754 18.63 19.61 19.26
C LEU A 754 19.40 20.03 20.52
N SER A 755 18.71 20.46 21.58
CA SER A 755 19.32 20.88 22.85
C SER A 755 20.15 19.77 23.52
N ARG A 756 19.88 18.51 23.20
CA ARG A 756 20.62 17.34 23.70
C ARG A 756 21.99 17.19 23.04
N PHE A 757 22.12 17.63 21.80
CA PHE A 757 23.35 17.51 21.02
C PHE A 757 24.19 18.79 21.01
N LYS A 758 23.66 19.90 21.55
CA LYS A 758 24.31 21.22 21.58
C LYS A 758 24.36 21.81 23.01
N PRO A 759 25.25 21.29 23.89
CA PRO A 759 25.34 21.75 25.28
C PRO A 759 25.54 23.27 25.42
N GLN A 760 26.27 23.91 24.48
CA GLN A 760 26.56 25.34 24.50
C GLN A 760 25.34 26.22 24.19
N ARG A 761 24.31 25.67 23.55
CA ARG A 761 23.07 26.37 23.17
C ARG A 761 21.86 25.80 23.89
N ARG A 762 22.06 24.91 24.87
CA ARG A 762 21.01 24.11 25.49
C ARG A 762 19.89 24.98 26.07
N ASP A 763 20.23 25.95 26.92
CA ASP A 763 19.24 26.79 27.61
C ASP A 763 18.46 27.66 26.62
N SER A 764 19.14 28.23 25.62
CA SER A 764 18.50 28.99 24.55
C SER A 764 17.56 28.14 23.69
N LEU A 765 17.94 26.89 23.36
CA LEU A 765 17.07 25.97 22.61
C LEU A 765 15.86 25.51 23.44
N ILE A 766 16.03 25.32 24.75
CA ILE A 766 14.91 25.04 25.66
C ILE A 766 13.95 26.25 25.72
N GLU A 767 14.48 27.46 25.78
CA GLU A 767 13.66 28.68 25.72
C GLU A 767 12.87 28.77 24.40
N GLN A 768 13.51 28.48 23.26
CA GLN A 768 12.82 28.41 21.97
C GLN A 768 11.73 27.33 21.96
N ALA A 769 11.98 26.17 22.57
CA ALA A 769 10.97 25.13 22.70
C ALA A 769 9.73 25.61 23.47
N ILE A 770 9.92 26.34 24.59
CA ILE A 770 8.85 26.90 25.40
C ILE A 770 8.07 27.96 24.62
N VAL A 771 8.77 28.88 23.95
CA VAL A 771 8.15 29.94 23.14
C VAL A 771 7.25 29.34 22.05
N HIS A 772 7.77 28.36 21.29
CA HIS A 772 7.00 27.70 20.26
C HIS A 772 5.85 26.86 20.79
N HIS A 773 6.04 26.16 21.92
CA HIS A 773 4.96 25.37 22.50
C HIS A 773 3.82 26.26 23.02
N ASN A 774 4.13 27.36 23.70
CA ASN A 774 3.13 28.33 24.16
C ASN A 774 2.36 28.98 23.01
N ALA A 775 3.05 29.30 21.90
CA ALA A 775 2.40 29.80 20.70
C ALA A 775 1.50 28.73 20.05
N SER A 776 2.02 27.50 19.90
CA SER A 776 1.28 26.34 19.39
C SER A 776 -0.01 26.09 20.18
N SER A 777 0.06 26.04 21.50
CA SER A 777 -1.09 25.82 22.39
C SER A 777 -2.08 26.98 22.36
N SER A 778 -1.60 28.23 22.40
CA SER A 778 -2.47 29.43 22.29
C SER A 778 -3.28 29.45 20.99
N MET A 779 -2.68 28.99 19.88
CA MET A 779 -3.33 28.92 18.57
C MET A 779 -4.29 27.74 18.45
N ALA A 780 -4.02 26.61 19.11
CA ALA A 780 -4.87 25.43 19.08
C ALA A 780 -6.10 25.55 20.00
N LEU A 781 -6.02 26.30 21.10
CA LEU A 781 -7.11 26.44 22.09
C LEU A 781 -8.47 26.89 21.50
N PRO A 782 -8.54 27.92 20.64
CA PRO A 782 -9.80 28.30 19.99
C PRO A 782 -10.35 27.19 19.06
N VAL A 783 -9.46 26.47 18.37
CA VAL A 783 -9.81 25.39 17.42
C VAL A 783 -10.37 24.17 18.15
N LEU A 784 -9.90 23.88 19.36
CA LEU A 784 -10.43 22.81 20.21
C LEU A 784 -11.88 23.03 20.64
N ASN A 785 -12.35 24.28 20.67
CA ASN A 785 -13.75 24.60 21.01
C ASN A 785 -14.71 24.48 19.81
N ASP A 786 -14.19 24.34 18.59
CA ASP A 786 -14.96 24.23 17.35
C ASP A 786 -14.33 23.15 16.44
N LEU A 787 -14.38 21.90 16.92
CA LEU A 787 -13.83 20.76 16.20
C LEU A 787 -14.69 20.42 14.97
N THR A 788 -14.06 20.44 13.80
CA THR A 788 -14.64 20.09 12.50
C THR A 788 -13.88 18.90 11.90
N SER A 789 -14.44 18.25 10.89
CA SER A 789 -13.72 17.19 10.16
C SER A 789 -12.38 17.67 9.59
N GLN A 790 -12.30 18.93 9.13
CA GLN A 790 -11.10 19.53 8.52
C GLN A 790 -9.95 19.79 9.51
N ASN A 791 -10.26 20.11 10.78
CA ASN A 791 -9.24 20.42 11.80
C ASN A 791 -8.93 19.25 12.74
N SER A 792 -9.73 18.17 12.70
CA SER A 792 -9.59 16.99 13.57
C SER A 792 -8.22 16.32 13.49
N VAL A 793 -7.71 16.10 12.27
CA VAL A 793 -6.42 15.45 12.01
C VAL A 793 -5.24 16.33 12.44
N PRO A 794 -5.17 17.62 12.06
CA PRO A 794 -4.18 18.55 12.61
C PRO A 794 -4.19 18.64 14.13
N ILE A 795 -5.37 18.68 14.77
CA ILE A 795 -5.50 18.72 16.23
C ILE A 795 -5.01 17.42 16.87
N PHE A 796 -5.25 16.27 16.25
CA PHE A 796 -4.71 15.00 16.68
C PHE A 796 -3.16 15.01 16.68
N PHE A 797 -2.54 15.44 15.57
CA PHE A 797 -1.07 15.50 15.49
C PHE A 797 -0.47 16.57 16.40
N PHE A 798 -1.15 17.71 16.57
CA PHE A 798 -0.80 18.70 17.59
C PHE A 798 -0.81 18.09 19.00
N SER A 799 -1.82 17.29 19.32
CA SER A 799 -1.93 16.60 20.62
C SER A 799 -0.79 15.61 20.82
N MET A 800 -0.39 14.88 19.77
CA MET A 800 0.77 13.98 19.81
C MET A 800 2.08 14.74 20.02
N LEU A 801 2.30 15.82 19.27
CA LEU A 801 3.48 16.68 19.41
C LEU A 801 3.56 17.24 20.83
N THR A 802 2.45 17.75 21.36
CA THR A 802 2.35 18.29 22.72
C THR A 802 2.69 17.23 23.77
N THR A 803 2.25 15.99 23.57
CA THR A 803 2.62 14.86 24.44
C THR A 803 4.12 14.60 24.41
N TYR A 804 4.74 14.53 23.22
CA TYR A 804 6.19 14.34 23.11
C TYR A 804 6.97 15.50 23.72
N ILE A 805 6.51 16.74 23.53
CA ILE A 805 7.10 17.94 24.14
C ILE A 805 7.03 17.86 25.66
N ALA A 806 5.89 17.46 26.23
CA ALA A 806 5.72 17.33 27.67
C ALA A 806 6.70 16.33 28.28
N PHE A 807 6.90 15.17 27.64
CA PHE A 807 7.88 14.19 28.09
C PHE A 807 9.34 14.65 27.84
N ALA A 808 9.62 15.27 26.69
CA ALA A 808 10.97 15.72 26.34
C ALA A 808 11.45 16.93 27.16
N SER A 809 10.55 17.68 27.79
CA SER A 809 10.85 18.90 28.52
C SER A 809 11.69 18.65 29.79
N PRO A 810 12.47 19.65 30.26
CA PRO A 810 13.26 19.53 31.48
C PRO A 810 12.39 19.24 32.72
N LYS A 811 12.82 18.22 33.48
CA LYS A 811 12.13 17.69 34.67
C LYS A 811 12.42 18.52 35.92
N GLU A 812 12.21 19.84 35.86
CA GLU A 812 12.42 20.74 36.99
C GLU A 812 11.22 20.71 37.96
N SER A 813 11.47 21.08 39.22
CA SER A 813 10.47 21.03 40.30
C SER A 813 9.29 21.99 40.13
N ASP A 814 9.37 22.99 39.25
CA ASP A 814 8.43 24.11 39.11
C ASP A 814 8.07 24.48 37.65
N ASN A 815 8.28 23.59 36.67
CA ASN A 815 8.00 23.92 35.26
C ASN A 815 6.51 23.87 34.87
N LEU A 816 6.17 24.79 33.96
CA LEU A 816 4.86 25.33 33.54
C LEU A 816 3.75 24.35 33.07
N LEU A 817 4.01 23.04 33.02
CA LEU A 817 3.05 21.98 32.64
C LEU A 817 2.75 21.01 33.81
N LEU A 818 2.91 21.51 35.04
CA LEU A 818 2.66 20.83 36.31
C LEU A 818 2.20 21.88 37.33
N ILE A 819 1.05 22.54 37.10
CA ILE A 819 0.55 23.47 38.13
C ILE A 819 0.10 22.70 39.38
N SER A 820 0.88 22.93 40.43
CA SER A 820 0.61 22.98 41.87
C SER A 820 -0.43 22.01 42.45
N ASN A 821 0.04 21.21 43.42
CA ASN A 821 -0.73 20.46 44.41
C ASN A 821 -1.13 19.00 44.10
N GLY A 822 -0.51 18.34 43.10
CA GLY A 822 -0.64 16.89 42.93
C GLY A 822 0.62 16.25 42.34
N ALA A 823 0.84 14.94 42.59
CA ALA A 823 1.94 14.17 42.00
C ALA A 823 1.68 13.74 40.54
N MET A 824 0.70 14.36 39.87
CA MET A 824 0.15 13.91 38.58
C MET A 824 0.63 14.77 37.41
N PRO A 825 1.35 14.20 36.43
CA PRO A 825 1.76 14.90 35.22
C PRO A 825 0.61 15.31 34.29
N GLU A 826 0.72 16.50 33.66
CA GLU A 826 -0.29 17.04 32.74
C GLU A 826 -0.49 16.19 31.48
N TRP A 827 0.52 15.40 31.07
CA TRP A 827 0.38 14.47 29.96
C TRP A 827 -0.71 13.40 30.19
N LEU A 828 -1.07 13.09 31.43
CA LEU A 828 -2.21 12.21 31.74
C LEU A 828 -3.54 12.79 31.24
N PHE A 829 -3.68 14.12 31.23
CA PHE A 829 -4.86 14.80 30.69
C PHE A 829 -4.77 15.00 29.18
N LEU A 830 -3.55 15.16 28.62
CA LEU A 830 -3.33 15.24 27.18
C LEU A 830 -3.80 13.96 26.45
N PHE A 831 -3.53 12.78 27.01
CA PHE A 831 -4.03 11.52 26.45
C PHE A 831 -5.56 11.42 26.47
N ARG A 832 -6.23 12.06 27.43
CA ARG A 832 -7.70 12.13 27.46
C ARG A 832 -8.25 13.10 26.45
N GLY A 833 -7.63 14.27 26.27
CA GLY A 833 -7.96 15.18 25.18
C GLY A 833 -7.81 14.48 23.81
N MET A 834 -6.73 13.74 23.62
CA MET A 834 -6.49 12.95 22.41
C MET A 834 -7.54 11.85 22.24
N ARG A 835 -7.92 11.15 23.31
CA ARG A 835 -9.01 10.17 23.31
C ARG A 835 -10.33 10.81 22.86
N SER A 836 -10.71 11.96 23.43
CA SER A 836 -11.93 12.67 23.03
C SER A 836 -11.90 13.10 21.56
N VAL A 837 -10.75 13.54 21.04
CA VAL A 837 -10.60 13.86 19.61
C VAL A 837 -10.78 12.62 18.73
N ILE A 838 -10.22 11.48 19.12
CA ILE A 838 -10.41 10.19 18.43
C ILE A 838 -11.86 9.69 18.54
N GLU A 839 -12.51 9.82 19.70
CA GLU A 839 -13.88 9.36 19.91
C GLU A 839 -14.92 10.26 19.23
N LEU A 840 -14.67 11.56 19.10
CA LEU A 840 -15.57 12.53 18.45
C LEU A 840 -15.45 12.53 16.92
N ASN A 841 -14.26 12.25 16.36
CA ASN A 841 -13.98 12.36 14.92
C ASN A 841 -13.17 11.17 14.36
N GLY A 842 -13.24 9.99 15.00
CA GLY A 842 -12.45 8.82 14.62
C GLY A 842 -12.60 8.46 13.14
N GLU A 843 -13.82 8.49 12.61
CA GLU A 843 -14.07 8.23 11.19
C GLU A 843 -13.42 9.26 10.25
N ALA A 844 -13.38 10.55 10.61
CA ALA A 844 -12.73 11.61 9.82
C ALA A 844 -11.18 11.52 9.88
N ILE A 845 -10.64 11.06 11.01
CA ILE A 845 -9.20 10.80 11.18
C ILE A 845 -8.77 9.55 10.39
N HIS A 846 -9.69 8.58 10.23
CA HIS A 846 -9.46 7.34 9.49
C HIS A 846 -9.75 7.44 7.98
N SER A 847 -10.60 8.38 7.54
CA SER A 847 -11.00 8.55 6.14
C SER A 847 -9.92 9.22 5.27
N ILE A 848 -8.89 9.81 5.86
CA ILE A 848 -7.73 10.32 5.11
C ILE A 848 -6.80 9.16 4.75
N MET A 849 -6.78 8.81 3.47
CA MET A 849 -6.11 7.64 2.88
C MET A 849 -4.59 7.57 3.18
N SER A 850 -3.93 8.70 3.45
CA SER A 850 -2.50 8.76 3.79
C SER A 850 -2.19 8.43 5.26
N LEU A 851 -3.21 8.30 6.11
CA LEU A 851 -3.12 8.12 7.55
C LEU A 851 -3.64 6.76 8.04
N THR A 852 -4.45 6.08 7.23
CA THR A 852 -5.11 4.81 7.56
C THR A 852 -4.13 3.76 8.09
N PHE A 853 -2.92 3.65 7.53
CA PHE A 853 -1.89 2.69 8.00
C PHE A 853 -1.39 2.96 9.43
N ILE A 854 -1.21 4.24 9.80
CA ILE A 854 -0.73 4.65 11.13
C ILE A 854 -1.80 4.32 12.18
N PHE A 855 -3.05 4.59 11.84
CA PHE A 855 -4.18 4.35 12.74
C PHE A 855 -4.62 2.88 12.80
N ASP A 856 -4.55 2.14 11.70
CA ASP A 856 -4.94 0.73 11.64
C ASP A 856 -3.96 -0.14 12.45
N SER A 857 -2.66 0.15 12.39
CA SER A 857 -1.66 -0.46 13.28
C SER A 857 -1.96 -0.20 14.77
N GLY A 858 -2.43 1.00 15.10
CA GLY A 858 -2.88 1.34 16.46
C GLY A 858 -4.16 0.60 16.86
N ARG A 859 -5.10 0.45 15.93
CA ARG A 859 -6.37 -0.25 16.12
C ARG A 859 -6.18 -1.76 16.34
N GLN A 860 -5.32 -2.40 15.57
CA GLN A 860 -5.00 -3.82 15.72
C GLN A 860 -4.37 -4.10 17.08
N LEU A 861 -3.42 -3.26 17.50
CA LEU A 861 -2.83 -3.36 18.83
C LEU A 861 -3.87 -3.12 19.92
N ASN A 862 -4.77 -2.14 19.74
CA ASN A 862 -5.88 -1.92 20.67
C ASN A 862 -6.80 -3.15 20.77
N MET A 863 -7.17 -3.75 19.64
CA MET A 863 -8.03 -4.93 19.59
C MET A 863 -7.35 -6.14 20.26
N PHE A 864 -6.06 -6.36 19.99
CA PHE A 864 -5.29 -7.40 20.66
C PHE A 864 -5.20 -7.13 22.17
N TRP A 865 -4.92 -5.89 22.58
CA TRP A 865 -4.86 -5.49 23.99
C TRP A 865 -6.21 -5.68 24.69
N GLU A 866 -7.34 -5.39 24.02
CA GLU A 866 -8.71 -5.56 24.53
C GLU A 866 -9.14 -7.03 24.64
N THR A 867 -8.68 -7.88 23.72
CA THR A 867 -9.01 -9.31 23.70
C THR A 867 -8.04 -10.15 24.54
N THR A 868 -6.85 -9.61 24.85
CA THR A 868 -5.88 -10.27 25.73
C THR A 868 -6.48 -10.43 27.13
N THR A 869 -6.59 -11.69 27.56
CA THR A 869 -6.96 -12.01 28.94
C THR A 869 -5.82 -11.58 29.86
N PRO A 870 -6.06 -10.77 30.91
CA PRO A 870 -5.02 -10.35 31.85
C PRO A 870 -4.27 -11.57 32.41
N PRO A 871 -2.98 -11.75 32.08
CA PRO A 871 -2.23 -12.90 32.60
C PRO A 871 -1.96 -12.71 34.10
N GLU A 872 -1.63 -13.80 34.80
CA GLU A 872 -1.02 -13.66 36.11
C GLU A 872 0.32 -12.91 35.98
N HIS A 873 0.53 -11.91 36.83
CA HIS A 873 1.76 -11.12 36.86
C HIS A 873 2.29 -11.11 38.30
N GLU A 874 3.46 -11.69 38.51
CA GLU A 874 4.01 -11.96 39.85
C GLU A 874 4.07 -10.68 40.71
N GLY A 875 4.56 -9.56 40.15
CA GLY A 875 4.65 -8.29 40.88
C GLY A 875 3.29 -7.64 41.21
N LEU A 876 2.26 -7.84 40.39
CA LEU A 876 0.95 -7.19 40.57
C LEU A 876 0.00 -8.05 41.43
N LYS A 877 0.26 -9.36 41.53
CA LYS A 877 -0.54 -10.31 42.29
C LYS A 877 -0.60 -9.97 43.78
N GLU A 878 0.53 -9.55 44.35
CA GLU A 878 0.60 -9.12 45.76
C GLU A 878 -0.18 -7.84 46.02
N LEU A 879 -0.05 -6.84 45.14
CA LEU A 879 -0.82 -5.59 45.23
C LEU A 879 -2.32 -5.89 45.10
N GLU A 880 -2.72 -6.71 44.14
CA GLU A 880 -4.13 -7.09 43.92
C GLU A 880 -4.74 -7.77 45.15
N CYS A 881 -4.01 -8.72 45.77
CA CYS A 881 -4.44 -9.38 47.00
C CYS A 881 -4.56 -8.39 48.16
N THR A 882 -3.59 -7.50 48.31
CA THR A 882 -3.58 -6.46 49.34
C THR A 882 -4.77 -5.52 49.19
N LEU A 883 -5.05 -5.05 47.97
CA LEU A 883 -6.19 -4.18 47.69
C LEU A 883 -7.54 -4.84 48.00
N LYS A 884 -7.73 -6.11 47.62
CA LYS A 884 -8.97 -6.87 47.92
C LYS A 884 -9.23 -7.02 49.42
N THR A 885 -8.20 -6.98 50.26
CA THR A 885 -8.34 -7.10 51.71
C THR A 885 -8.48 -5.74 52.40
N HIS A 886 -7.74 -4.72 51.95
CA HIS A 886 -7.64 -3.41 52.59
C HIS A 886 -8.75 -2.45 52.18
N VAL A 887 -9.13 -2.41 50.90
CA VAL A 887 -10.14 -1.48 50.38
C VAL A 887 -11.54 -2.03 50.66
N LYS A 888 -12.32 -1.32 51.48
CA LYS A 888 -13.69 -1.71 51.86
C LYS A 888 -14.77 -1.17 50.93
N ASP A 889 -14.47 -0.09 50.22
CA ASP A 889 -15.35 0.48 49.20
C ASP A 889 -15.29 -0.38 47.94
N ALA A 890 -16.40 -1.04 47.62
CA ALA A 890 -16.51 -1.94 46.48
C ALA A 890 -16.34 -1.21 45.14
N GLN A 891 -16.79 0.05 45.03
CA GLN A 891 -16.66 0.84 43.81
C GLN A 891 -15.21 1.27 43.60
N LYS A 892 -14.55 1.78 44.65
CA LYS A 892 -13.12 2.10 44.60
C LYS A 892 -12.28 0.86 44.28
N LEU A 893 -12.60 -0.28 44.90
CA LEU A 893 -11.89 -1.54 44.65
C LEU A 893 -12.03 -1.98 43.19
N ASP A 894 -13.22 -1.94 42.61
CA ASP A 894 -13.46 -2.27 41.20
C ASP A 894 -12.62 -1.36 40.26
N GLU A 895 -12.58 -0.06 40.53
CA GLU A 895 -11.78 0.91 39.76
C GLU A 895 -10.27 0.58 39.78
N LEU A 896 -9.74 0.26 40.96
CA LEU A 896 -8.34 -0.11 41.13
C LEU A 896 -8.01 -1.46 40.47
N LEU A 897 -8.89 -2.45 40.57
CA LEU A 897 -8.71 -3.76 39.94
C LEU A 897 -8.75 -3.67 38.41
N HIS A 898 -9.67 -2.88 37.85
CA HIS A 898 -9.70 -2.64 36.40
C HIS A 898 -8.41 -1.98 35.91
N ALA A 899 -7.87 -1.01 36.66
CA ALA A 899 -6.59 -0.37 36.32
C ALA A 899 -5.42 -1.37 36.36
N ILE A 900 -5.42 -2.30 37.34
CA ILE A 900 -4.44 -3.41 37.44
C ILE A 900 -4.57 -4.37 36.25
N ASP A 901 -5.78 -4.80 35.91
CA ASP A 901 -5.98 -5.73 34.79
C ASP A 901 -5.59 -5.11 33.45
N SER A 902 -5.82 -3.81 33.30
CA SER A 902 -5.32 -3.01 32.18
C SER A 902 -3.78 -2.96 32.16
N LEU A 903 -3.12 -2.82 33.32
CA LEU A 903 -1.65 -2.86 33.39
C LEU A 903 -1.12 -4.23 32.97
N LYS A 904 -1.71 -5.33 33.47
CA LYS A 904 -1.28 -6.70 33.13
C LYS A 904 -1.28 -6.94 31.62
N ARG A 905 -2.31 -6.49 30.91
CA ARG A 905 -2.39 -6.55 29.44
C ARG A 905 -1.25 -5.80 28.77
N SER A 906 -0.86 -4.65 29.33
CA SER A 906 0.25 -3.84 28.81
C SER A 906 1.61 -4.52 29.06
N PHE A 907 1.79 -5.17 30.21
CA PHE A 907 3.02 -5.91 30.55
C PHE A 907 3.32 -7.09 29.61
N VAL A 908 2.31 -7.70 28.98
CA VAL A 908 2.49 -8.79 28.00
C VAL A 908 3.50 -8.42 26.91
N PHE A 909 3.44 -7.18 26.43
CA PHE A 909 4.30 -6.68 25.34
C PHE A 909 5.78 -6.57 25.75
N PHE A 910 6.07 -6.62 27.05
CA PHE A 910 7.41 -6.48 27.61
C PHE A 910 8.02 -7.80 28.08
N HIS A 911 7.28 -8.92 28.02
CA HIS A 911 7.78 -10.24 28.41
C HIS A 911 8.44 -11.01 27.26
N SER A 912 8.13 -10.64 26.01
CA SER A 912 8.69 -11.27 24.81
C SER A 912 9.55 -10.29 24.00
N THR A 913 10.59 -10.83 23.36
CA THR A 913 11.40 -10.12 22.37
C THR A 913 10.75 -10.03 20.99
N SER A 914 9.61 -10.71 20.77
CA SER A 914 8.88 -10.72 19.51
C SER A 914 8.15 -9.41 19.18
N TYR A 915 7.97 -8.52 20.16
CA TYR A 915 7.29 -7.25 19.95
C TYR A 915 8.28 -6.12 19.64
N THR A 916 7.92 -5.30 18.65
CA THR A 916 8.68 -4.09 18.27
C THR A 916 8.61 -3.03 19.37
N ASP A 917 9.59 -2.12 19.36
CA ASP A 917 9.61 -0.99 20.31
C ASP A 917 8.39 -0.07 20.13
N ASP A 918 7.92 0.11 18.90
CA ASP A 918 6.69 0.84 18.57
C ASP A 918 5.46 0.20 19.24
N GLN A 919 5.35 -1.13 19.23
CA GLN A 919 4.24 -1.85 19.87
C GLN A 919 4.32 -1.75 21.40
N ARG A 920 5.51 -1.86 21.98
CA ARG A 920 5.74 -1.69 23.43
C ARG A 920 5.36 -0.28 23.90
N LEU A 921 5.81 0.73 23.14
CA LEU A 921 5.45 2.12 23.36
C LEU A 921 3.92 2.29 23.35
N ARG A 922 3.27 1.86 22.26
CA ARG A 922 1.80 1.95 22.11
C ARG A 922 1.06 1.21 23.22
N ALA A 923 1.52 0.03 23.63
CA ALA A 923 0.89 -0.75 24.71
C ALA A 923 0.98 -0.04 26.06
N ALA A 924 2.13 0.57 26.39
CA ALA A 924 2.26 1.38 27.61
C ALA A 924 1.30 2.57 27.58
N PHE A 925 1.22 3.30 26.47
CA PHE A 925 0.28 4.42 26.33
C PHE A 925 -1.18 3.97 26.29
N MET A 926 -1.49 2.77 25.78
CA MET A 926 -2.85 2.22 25.75
C MET A 926 -3.46 2.13 27.14
N TRP A 927 -2.66 1.79 28.16
CA TRP A 927 -3.12 1.81 29.54
C TRP A 927 -3.72 3.17 29.93
N LEU A 928 -3.06 4.26 29.54
CA LEU A 928 -3.49 5.63 29.83
C LEU A 928 -4.79 6.01 29.10
N PHE A 929 -5.00 5.47 27.91
CA PHE A 929 -6.26 5.62 27.17
C PHE A 929 -7.42 4.83 27.82
N LYS A 930 -7.14 3.65 28.40
CA LYS A 930 -8.15 2.69 28.84
C LYS A 930 -8.52 2.77 30.32
N VAL A 931 -7.69 3.38 31.17
CA VAL A 931 -8.08 3.63 32.56
C VAL A 931 -9.33 4.50 32.66
N ARG A 932 -10.25 4.12 33.56
CA ARG A 932 -11.55 4.80 33.74
C ARG A 932 -11.40 6.19 34.34
N GLU A 933 -12.43 7.02 34.14
CA GLU A 933 -12.49 8.40 34.66
C GLU A 933 -12.33 8.48 36.18
N GLU A 934 -12.98 7.57 36.91
CA GLU A 934 -12.94 7.52 38.37
C GLU A 934 -11.53 7.22 38.91
N PHE A 935 -10.77 6.31 38.29
CA PHE A 935 -9.39 6.05 38.69
C PHE A 935 -8.51 7.30 38.64
N VAL A 936 -8.66 8.15 37.61
CA VAL A 936 -7.88 9.40 37.55
C VAL A 936 -8.38 10.45 38.53
N LYS A 937 -9.67 10.45 38.89
CA LYS A 937 -10.15 11.29 40.00
C LYS A 937 -9.48 10.88 41.31
N LEU A 938 -9.30 9.59 41.57
CA LEU A 938 -8.54 9.09 42.72
C LEU A 938 -7.09 9.59 42.69
N LEU A 939 -6.44 9.56 41.53
CA LEU A 939 -5.08 10.11 41.39
C LEU A 939 -5.01 11.63 41.64
N LYS A 940 -6.05 12.39 41.23
CA LYS A 940 -6.15 13.84 41.49
C LYS A 940 -6.27 14.16 42.98
N ILE A 941 -7.04 13.38 43.73
CA ILE A 941 -7.23 13.57 45.17
C ILE A 941 -6.12 12.92 46.02
N ARG A 942 -5.04 12.44 45.38
CA ARG A 942 -3.87 11.81 46.02
C ARG A 942 -4.22 10.54 46.80
N ASP A 943 -5.12 9.75 46.24
CA ASP A 943 -5.47 8.46 46.82
C ASP A 943 -4.26 7.51 46.84
N SER A 944 -3.89 7.04 48.03
CA SER A 944 -2.68 6.23 48.23
C SER A 944 -2.72 4.92 47.46
N GLU A 945 -3.87 4.24 47.43
CA GLU A 945 -4.04 2.99 46.69
C GLU A 945 -3.93 3.20 45.17
N ALA A 946 -4.50 4.28 44.64
CA ALA A 946 -4.34 4.63 43.23
C ALA A 946 -2.88 4.97 42.87
N TYR A 947 -2.16 5.65 43.76
CA TYR A 947 -0.71 5.91 43.61
C TYR A 947 0.12 4.63 43.65
N CYS A 948 -0.26 3.65 44.46
CA CYS A 948 0.36 2.33 44.40
C CYS A 948 0.17 1.65 43.04
N VAL A 949 -1.01 1.74 42.42
CA VAL A 949 -1.21 1.22 41.04
C VAL A 949 -0.39 2.00 40.01
N LEU A 950 -0.34 3.33 40.11
CA LEU A 950 0.46 4.18 39.21
C LEU A 950 1.97 3.88 39.30
N ALA A 951 2.47 3.49 40.48
CA ALA A 951 3.87 3.09 40.63
C ALA A 951 4.26 1.91 39.72
N PHE A 952 3.35 0.97 39.46
CA PHE A 952 3.61 -0.13 38.52
C PHE A 952 3.65 0.33 37.07
N PHE A 953 2.93 1.39 36.70
CA PHE A 953 3.08 2.02 35.39
C PHE A 953 4.49 2.62 35.18
N CYS A 954 5.14 3.14 36.25
CA CYS A 954 6.51 3.64 36.18
C CYS A 954 7.51 2.59 35.68
N VAL A 955 7.25 1.30 35.92
CA VAL A 955 8.08 0.19 35.42
C VAL A 955 8.01 0.11 33.89
N LEU A 956 6.82 0.31 33.29
CA LEU A 956 6.68 0.35 31.82
C LEU A 956 7.46 1.52 31.23
N LEU A 957 7.40 2.70 31.87
CA LEU A 957 8.20 3.85 31.45
C LEU A 957 9.69 3.58 31.56
N GLN A 958 10.15 2.94 32.64
CA GLN A 958 11.56 2.58 32.82
C GLN A 958 12.04 1.55 31.78
N ARG A 959 11.17 0.64 31.34
CA ARG A 959 11.50 -0.29 30.25
C ARG A 959 11.58 0.38 28.87
N LEU A 960 11.07 1.60 28.74
CA LEU A 960 11.11 2.44 27.54
C LEU A 960 12.15 3.57 27.63
N ASP A 961 13.00 3.56 28.66
CA ASP A 961 13.95 4.65 29.00
C ASP A 961 15.00 4.91 27.91
N TYR A 962 15.22 3.95 27.00
CA TYR A 962 16.05 4.12 25.80
C TYR A 962 15.48 5.14 24.79
N THR A 963 14.22 5.52 24.94
CA THR A 963 13.57 6.53 24.11
C THR A 963 13.89 7.92 24.66
N TRP A 964 14.58 8.76 23.87
CA TRP A 964 15.19 10.02 24.36
C TRP A 964 14.23 11.00 25.04
N TRP A 965 12.95 11.00 24.63
CA TRP A 965 11.92 11.87 25.21
C TRP A 965 11.29 11.25 26.47
N LEU A 966 11.38 9.92 26.69
CA LEU A 966 10.95 9.24 27.91
C LEU A 966 12.05 9.09 28.96
N GLU A 967 13.30 9.25 28.58
CA GLU A 967 14.47 9.08 29.44
C GLU A 967 14.32 9.79 30.79
N GLY A 968 14.46 9.04 31.89
CA GLY A 968 14.40 9.48 33.28
C GLY A 968 12.99 9.61 33.87
N TRP A 969 11.91 9.34 33.12
CA TRP A 969 10.54 9.50 33.64
C TRP A 969 10.11 8.42 34.63
N GLY A 970 10.57 7.17 34.46
CA GLY A 970 10.29 6.09 35.41
C GLY A 970 10.77 6.44 36.82
N VAL A 971 12.05 6.81 36.93
CA VAL A 971 12.70 7.26 38.17
C VAL A 971 12.07 8.55 38.73
N HIS A 972 11.82 9.55 37.87
CA HIS A 972 11.23 10.81 38.33
C HIS A 972 9.84 10.62 38.95
N LEU A 973 8.98 9.84 38.29
CA LEU A 973 7.61 9.64 38.73
C LEU A 973 7.54 8.76 39.99
N ILE A 974 8.33 7.67 40.07
CA ILE A 974 8.34 6.82 41.25
C ILE A 974 8.83 7.58 42.49
N GLY A 975 9.81 8.49 42.36
CA GLY A 975 10.27 9.33 43.46
C GLY A 975 9.21 10.31 43.97
N ARG A 976 8.40 10.88 43.06
CA ARG A 976 7.26 11.74 43.40
C ARG A 976 6.14 10.97 44.09
N ILE A 977 5.83 9.76 43.60
CA ILE A 977 4.85 8.85 44.21
C ILE A 977 5.31 8.47 45.62
N TYR A 978 6.55 8.02 45.78
CA TYR A 978 7.11 7.62 47.08
C TYR A 978 7.06 8.75 48.12
N SER A 979 7.37 9.98 47.69
CA SER A 979 7.30 11.18 48.54
C SER A 979 5.87 11.52 48.96
N ALA A 980 4.87 11.15 48.15
CA ALA A 980 3.46 11.40 48.42
C ALA A 980 2.78 10.28 49.25
N LEU A 981 3.39 9.10 49.34
CA LEU A 981 2.88 7.96 50.10
C LEU A 981 3.38 7.95 51.56
N ASP A 982 2.50 7.56 52.48
CA ASP A 982 2.84 7.24 53.87
C ASP A 982 3.66 5.94 53.98
N GLU A 983 4.35 5.76 55.11
CA GLU A 983 5.26 4.61 55.35
C GLU A 983 4.63 3.23 55.08
N GLY A 984 3.34 3.05 55.42
CA GLY A 984 2.63 1.78 55.18
C GLY A 984 2.42 1.45 53.70
N TYR A 985 2.10 2.46 52.87
CA TYR A 985 1.85 2.27 51.44
C TYR A 985 3.15 2.17 50.62
N ARG A 986 4.27 2.69 51.14
CA ARG A 986 5.60 2.52 50.51
C ARG A 986 6.01 1.06 50.37
N LEU A 987 5.57 0.20 51.29
CA LEU A 987 5.80 -1.26 51.21
C LEU A 987 5.10 -1.88 49.99
N TRP A 988 3.99 -1.31 49.52
CA TRP A 988 3.19 -1.86 48.42
C TRP A 988 3.79 -1.57 47.05
N ILE A 989 4.72 -0.61 46.98
CA ILE A 989 5.44 -0.24 45.74
C ILE A 989 6.88 -0.75 45.75
N ARG A 990 7.22 -1.68 46.64
CA ARG A 990 8.55 -2.27 46.73
C ARG A 990 8.98 -2.93 45.41
N TRP A 991 8.11 -3.73 44.80
CA TRP A 991 8.42 -4.40 43.54
C TRP A 991 8.73 -3.39 42.40
N PRO A 992 7.91 -2.34 42.16
CA PRO A 992 8.27 -1.29 41.21
C PRO A 992 9.61 -0.61 41.50
N ILE A 993 9.94 -0.35 42.77
CA ILE A 993 11.23 0.26 43.15
C ILE A 993 12.40 -0.64 42.76
N GLU A 994 12.31 -1.94 43.07
CA GLU A 994 13.31 -2.95 42.74
C GLU A 994 13.49 -3.10 41.21
N GLU A 995 12.39 -3.18 40.46
CA GLU A 995 12.41 -3.29 38.98
C GLU A 995 12.96 -2.04 38.29
N ILE A 996 12.69 -0.85 38.84
CA ILE A 996 13.22 0.40 38.30
C ILE A 996 14.71 0.55 38.65
N GLY A 997 15.19 -0.14 39.69
CA GLY A 997 16.54 0.05 40.22
C GLY A 997 16.71 1.41 40.90
N TRP A 998 15.63 1.99 41.42
CA TRP A 998 15.64 3.27 42.12
C TRP A 998 15.84 3.08 43.62
N VAL A 999 16.61 3.96 44.26
CA VAL A 999 16.85 3.95 45.71
C VAL A 999 16.27 5.25 46.30
N PRO A 1000 15.28 5.18 47.20
CA PRO A 1000 14.61 6.35 47.78
C PRO A 1000 15.48 7.28 48.63
#